data_AF-A0A9E0H628-F1
#
_entry.id   AF-A0A9E0H628-F1
#
_cell.length_a   1.000
_cell.length_b   1.000
_cell.length_c   1.000
_cell.angle_alpha   90.00
_cell.angle_beta   90.00
_cell.angle_gamma   90.00
#
_symmetry.space_group_name_H-M   'P 1'
#
loop_
_entity.id
_entity.type
_entity.pdbx_description
1 polymer ?
#
loop_
_entity_poly.entity_id
_entity_poly.type
_entity_poly.pdbx_seq_one_letter_code
_entity_poly.pdbx_strand_id
1 'polypeptide(L)'
;MTRRRTTLKPPARQTAGAPPFFGRVAELASLREALAVAPVVVLHGALGAGKTALARHLVAGLEVEATTVPCFPGERATAVRARVERRLRCPPGGLAELLATEVRVVVVDDLHHVVADEAARLVVELAPPAGALGRLLVIARDRPVLPSDLDCAELELGGLAEEDAAVLWRALADGHGPAGTLGAALLRTRGLPLALRAEYARGRFGADAWNIARLTPAARRALAILAVLRVPATPAAIAALSPELELEDALAELTARQLIDGDGRGAWTVHQAIEGDALASLEVGDRITLERAAAALLAPGARDGGAIAGLDAVDRLRESALHALAAGDVAAAAALVEREGAIAARVGAGGEIESVIAAIGVMAAPRLGAIQVELAARAGRIAEANERIAAGATGVRPVIVAELAIAALELDVGLARLEALAAEAPILADGQLDRARAIAALVELDLARGDRTAARARAEDSLHEPLGPEARARLLVALAAVDDHDGDPSAVRTALTRAAGALAAGASDEELAAIIVARRAAALVHEGRVAEARAVLDDARLRAGALDAIAVAEAVGESRIALDTLRGDREAAIARGSALTRARRARGDELAALRAEVATAELEYERGDVARATELAHAARGPLTRAGLIGLAERAELVLAAVDLAEVRLERARPVLDRLAGSSALPARARVRAAQLAAEARAAAGQRGGAVDAARDAAPGDDELARDLSEARVATVAGDIGRALAASRRVAAAAERAGRAADLAEALVIGCRLELAKGERAGARAQASRAAREAAAAGLVRPRCHALLALASLARDDDDLPASSIYARDALELAQRAGLPVERLAATIALDSLTGGDPEAGAASGAAAAMTPQAIEAANRLLTDLGLTAVRPFRVIDATGAVSELADADPEVLRLPARTLAVDGVRESIWRRGTELADLRRRSLLKKLLFLFAAAPGRTFSKEDIVQSVWNVAYHPLRHDAALFTNIMRIRRLLGEDGAEIIRVTEDGYRFDPPADFVFVQRAG
;
A
#
# COMPACT_ATOMS: atom_id res chain seq x y z
N MET A 1 35.68 26.71 9.93
CA MET A 1 36.21 25.53 10.67
C MET A 1 35.04 24.64 11.05
N THR A 2 34.84 23.60 10.25
CA THR A 2 33.64 22.77 10.13
C THR A 2 33.77 21.53 11.02
N ARG A 3 33.04 21.46 12.14
CA ARG A 3 32.87 20.21 12.91
C ARG A 3 31.72 19.41 12.30
N ARG A 4 32.05 18.52 11.36
CA ARG A 4 31.15 17.43 10.94
C ARG A 4 30.86 16.55 12.15
N ARG A 5 29.63 16.60 12.67
CA ARG A 5 29.08 15.51 13.51
C ARG A 5 28.93 14.30 12.59
N THR A 6 29.89 13.40 12.66
CA THR A 6 29.78 12.05 12.11
C THR A 6 28.56 11.40 12.73
N THR A 7 27.54 11.14 11.91
CA THR A 7 26.48 10.18 12.21
C THR A 7 27.17 8.87 12.57
N LEU A 8 27.16 8.53 13.85
CA LEU A 8 27.64 7.25 14.37
C LEU A 8 26.76 6.17 13.75
N LYS A 9 27.21 5.64 12.62
CA LYS A 9 26.80 4.32 12.15
C LYS A 9 27.07 3.40 13.37
N PRO A 10 26.05 2.74 13.97
CA PRO A 10 26.34 1.75 14.99
C PRO A 10 27.33 0.75 14.37
N PRO A 11 28.33 0.29 15.14
CA PRO A 11 29.32 -0.62 14.58
C PRO A 11 28.59 -1.79 13.91
N ALA A 12 29.12 -2.25 12.78
CA ALA A 12 28.65 -3.49 12.17
C ALA A 12 28.51 -4.51 13.29
N ARG A 13 27.31 -5.11 13.44
CA ARG A 13 27.09 -6.21 14.38
C ARG A 13 28.05 -7.32 13.93
N GLN A 14 29.23 -7.35 14.54
CA GLN A 14 30.14 -8.46 14.43
C GLN A 14 29.34 -9.66 14.95
N THR A 15 29.20 -10.67 14.11
CA THR A 15 28.59 -11.96 14.42
C THR A 15 29.20 -12.49 15.71
N ALA A 16 28.34 -12.77 16.69
CA ALA A 16 28.73 -13.39 17.96
C ALA A 16 29.54 -14.65 17.66
N GLY A 17 30.73 -14.80 18.26
CA GLY A 17 31.37 -16.11 18.31
C GLY A 17 30.44 -17.00 19.12
N ALA A 18 29.91 -18.07 18.51
CA ALA A 18 29.00 -18.95 19.22
C ALA A 18 29.74 -19.57 20.42
N PRO A 19 29.08 -19.71 21.59
CA PRO A 19 29.63 -20.51 22.67
C PRO A 19 29.90 -21.93 22.15
N PRO A 20 30.86 -22.66 22.73
CA PRO A 20 31.22 -23.98 22.26
C PRO A 20 29.98 -24.90 22.25
N PHE A 21 29.57 -25.30 21.05
CA PHE A 21 28.39 -26.11 20.78
C PHE A 21 28.85 -27.51 20.37
N PHE A 22 28.47 -28.52 21.15
CA PHE A 22 28.98 -29.88 21.01
C PHE A 22 27.85 -30.84 20.65
N GLY A 23 28.02 -31.59 19.55
CA GLY A 23 27.02 -32.52 19.04
C GLY A 23 25.82 -31.83 18.37
N ARG A 24 24.69 -32.55 18.24
CA ARG A 24 23.40 -32.10 17.70
C ARG A 24 23.40 -31.70 16.22
N VAL A 25 24.23 -32.36 15.41
CA VAL A 25 24.29 -32.12 13.96
C VAL A 25 22.96 -32.48 13.30
N ALA A 26 22.32 -33.56 13.75
CA ALA A 26 21.03 -34.01 13.24
C ALA A 26 19.91 -33.00 13.58
N GLU A 27 19.79 -32.57 14.83
CA GLU A 27 18.76 -31.60 15.23
C GLU A 27 18.98 -30.22 14.59
N LEU A 28 20.22 -29.81 14.39
CA LEU A 28 20.53 -28.59 13.64
C LEU A 28 20.09 -28.70 12.18
N ALA A 29 20.29 -29.86 11.54
CA ALA A 29 19.82 -30.12 10.19
C ALA A 29 18.29 -30.12 10.11
N SER A 30 17.61 -30.80 11.05
CA SER A 30 16.14 -30.80 11.13
C SER A 30 15.57 -29.39 11.38
N LEU A 31 16.23 -28.58 12.21
CA LEU A 31 15.82 -27.20 12.44
C LEU A 31 15.98 -26.32 11.19
N ARG A 32 17.04 -26.53 10.41
CA ARG A 32 17.23 -25.85 9.11
C ARG A 32 16.17 -26.27 8.09
N GLU A 33 15.85 -27.55 8.03
CA GLU A 33 14.82 -28.08 7.14
C GLU A 33 13.44 -27.53 7.52
N ALA A 34 13.09 -27.53 8.80
CA ALA A 34 11.85 -26.94 9.32
C ALA A 34 11.70 -25.46 8.94
N LEU A 35 12.77 -24.66 9.08
CA LEU A 35 12.76 -23.26 8.67
C LEU A 35 12.66 -23.07 7.15
N ALA A 36 13.08 -24.04 6.34
CA ALA A 36 12.93 -23.96 4.90
C ALA A 36 11.46 -24.15 4.47
N VAL A 37 10.74 -25.05 5.15
CA VAL A 37 9.40 -25.51 4.75
C VAL A 37 8.25 -24.80 5.45
N ALA A 38 8.43 -24.29 6.67
CA ALA A 38 7.39 -23.63 7.46
C ALA A 38 7.75 -22.18 7.78
N PRO A 39 6.78 -21.23 7.75
CA PRO A 39 7.01 -19.83 8.11
C PRO A 39 7.23 -19.64 9.62
N VAL A 40 6.67 -20.52 10.45
CA VAL A 40 6.83 -20.54 11.90
C VAL A 40 7.43 -21.88 12.33
N VAL A 41 8.46 -21.85 13.17
CA VAL A 41 9.06 -23.03 13.78
C VAL A 41 9.07 -22.88 15.30
N VAL A 42 8.56 -23.89 16.00
CA VAL A 42 8.55 -23.93 17.47
C VAL A 42 9.55 -24.98 17.95
N LEU A 43 10.57 -24.53 18.67
CA LEU A 43 11.54 -25.37 19.35
C LEU A 43 11.21 -25.44 20.84
N HIS A 44 10.72 -26.58 21.32
CA HIS A 44 10.36 -26.77 22.73
C HIS A 44 11.14 -27.93 23.38
N GLY A 45 11.13 -28.01 24.71
CA GLY A 45 11.86 -29.06 25.43
C GLY A 45 12.25 -28.67 26.85
N ALA A 46 12.71 -29.65 27.63
CA ALA A 46 13.01 -29.48 29.06
C ALA A 46 14.06 -28.39 29.37
N LEU A 47 14.08 -27.95 30.63
CA LEU A 47 15.13 -27.05 31.14
C LEU A 47 16.51 -27.70 30.99
N GLY A 48 17.49 -26.94 30.48
CA GLY A 48 18.84 -27.45 30.28
C GLY A 48 19.03 -28.37 29.06
N ALA A 49 18.01 -28.53 28.20
CA ALA A 49 18.11 -29.28 26.95
C ALA A 49 19.02 -28.61 25.90
N GLY A 50 19.35 -27.31 26.04
CA GLY A 50 20.23 -26.60 25.10
C GLY A 50 19.53 -25.92 23.92
N LYS A 51 18.22 -25.62 24.04
CA LYS A 51 17.41 -24.97 22.99
C LYS A 51 18.01 -23.63 22.51
N THR A 52 18.27 -22.73 23.44
CA THR A 52 18.87 -21.42 23.18
C THR A 52 20.27 -21.55 22.55
N ALA A 53 21.06 -22.55 22.97
CA ALA A 53 22.37 -22.80 22.37
C ALA A 53 22.26 -23.29 20.92
N LEU A 54 21.34 -24.22 20.63
CA LEU A 54 21.05 -24.70 19.27
C LEU A 54 20.59 -23.56 18.35
N ALA A 55 19.66 -22.72 18.81
CA ALA A 55 19.17 -21.58 18.05
C ALA A 55 20.26 -20.51 17.80
N ARG A 56 21.09 -20.20 18.80
CA ARG A 56 22.23 -19.28 18.63
C ARG A 56 23.26 -19.84 17.64
N HIS A 57 23.54 -21.14 17.70
CA HIS A 57 24.46 -21.78 16.77
C HIS A 57 23.91 -21.80 15.33
N LEU A 58 22.60 -22.07 15.17
CA LEU A 58 21.92 -21.90 13.89
C LEU A 58 22.10 -20.47 13.36
N VAL A 59 21.70 -19.47 14.14
CA VAL A 59 21.75 -18.05 13.76
C VAL A 59 23.15 -17.61 13.37
N ALA A 60 24.18 -18.04 14.10
CA ALA A 60 25.57 -17.73 13.77
C ALA A 60 26.05 -18.33 12.44
N GLY A 61 25.40 -19.41 11.97
CA GLY A 61 25.70 -20.08 10.71
C GLY A 61 24.75 -19.76 9.56
N LEU A 62 23.81 -18.83 9.71
CA LEU A 62 22.92 -18.38 8.64
C LEU A 62 23.58 -17.27 7.80
N GLU A 63 23.39 -17.31 6.48
CA GLU A 63 23.80 -16.22 5.57
C GLU A 63 22.80 -15.07 5.53
N VAL A 64 21.68 -15.19 6.24
CA VAL A 64 20.56 -14.23 6.28
C VAL A 64 20.56 -13.45 7.60
N GLU A 65 20.01 -12.24 7.58
CA GLU A 65 19.92 -11.43 8.79
C GLU A 65 18.96 -12.06 9.80
N ALA A 66 19.48 -12.38 10.99
CA ALA A 66 18.72 -12.96 12.07
C ALA A 66 18.71 -12.04 13.30
N THR A 67 17.54 -11.87 13.91
CA THR A 67 17.33 -11.03 15.09
C THR A 67 16.76 -11.86 16.23
N THR A 68 17.53 -11.98 17.32
CA THR A 68 17.08 -12.68 18.54
C THR A 68 16.52 -11.69 19.55
N VAL A 69 15.38 -12.06 20.14
CA VAL A 69 14.59 -11.27 21.08
C VAL A 69 14.26 -12.16 22.28
N PRO A 70 14.92 -11.96 23.44
CA PRO A 70 14.55 -12.69 24.65
C PRO A 70 13.24 -12.14 25.24
N CYS A 71 12.45 -13.04 25.82
CA CYS A 71 11.29 -12.73 26.66
C CYS A 71 11.68 -12.72 28.14
N PHE A 72 11.11 -11.79 28.91
CA PHE A 72 11.41 -11.62 30.34
C PHE A 72 10.22 -12.01 31.23
N PRO A 73 10.46 -12.50 32.47
CA PRO A 73 9.38 -12.96 33.33
C PRO A 73 8.25 -11.94 33.52
N GLY A 74 7.01 -12.31 33.20
CA GLY A 74 5.83 -11.46 33.35
C GLY A 74 5.65 -10.43 32.23
N GLU A 75 6.40 -10.55 31.15
CA GLU A 75 6.35 -9.63 30.01
C GLU A 75 5.07 -9.82 29.18
N ARG A 76 4.55 -8.71 28.64
CA ARG A 76 3.38 -8.71 27.75
C ARG A 76 3.78 -8.92 26.29
N ALA A 77 2.90 -9.49 25.50
CA ALA A 77 3.10 -9.71 24.06
C ALA A 77 3.42 -8.39 23.31
N THR A 78 2.78 -7.29 23.70
CA THR A 78 3.02 -5.97 23.09
C THR A 78 4.45 -5.48 23.27
N ALA A 79 5.09 -5.81 24.40
CA ALA A 79 6.48 -5.45 24.67
C ALA A 79 7.45 -6.26 23.80
N VAL A 80 7.23 -7.57 23.68
CA VAL A 80 8.04 -8.44 22.82
C VAL A 80 7.91 -8.01 21.36
N ARG A 81 6.69 -7.71 20.89
CA ARG A 81 6.45 -7.23 19.53
C ARG A 81 7.16 -5.90 19.27
N ALA A 82 7.01 -4.91 20.15
CA ALA A 82 7.70 -3.63 20.03
C ALA A 82 9.23 -3.82 19.96
N ARG A 83 9.79 -4.71 20.79
CA ARG A 83 11.21 -5.06 20.76
C ARG A 83 11.64 -5.70 19.43
N VAL A 84 10.83 -6.60 18.87
CA VAL A 84 11.07 -7.20 17.54
C VAL A 84 11.09 -6.10 16.48
N GLU A 85 10.06 -5.26 16.42
CA GLU A 85 9.93 -4.19 15.42
C GLU A 85 11.09 -3.18 15.52
N ARG A 86 11.42 -2.75 16.74
CA ARG A 86 12.55 -1.85 17.04
C ARG A 86 13.89 -2.44 16.60
N ARG A 87 14.14 -3.72 16.88
CA ARG A 87 15.41 -4.37 16.51
C ARG A 87 15.54 -4.63 15.01
N LEU A 88 14.41 -4.82 14.32
CA LEU A 88 14.35 -4.96 12.85
C LEU A 88 14.26 -3.61 12.12
N ARG A 89 14.01 -2.51 12.84
CA ARG A 89 13.78 -1.17 12.30
C ARG A 89 12.63 -1.11 11.31
N CYS A 90 11.53 -1.82 11.60
CA CYS A 90 10.30 -1.68 10.83
C CYS A 90 9.33 -0.73 11.55
N PRO A 91 8.52 0.04 10.80
CA PRO A 91 7.50 0.88 11.42
C PRO A 91 6.51 0.04 12.25
N PRO A 92 5.85 0.61 13.27
CA PRO A 92 4.84 -0.10 14.05
C PRO A 92 3.75 -0.73 13.15
N GLY A 93 3.51 -2.02 13.30
CA GLY A 93 2.58 -2.79 12.45
C GLY A 93 3.14 -3.19 11.08
N GLY A 94 4.40 -2.82 10.78
CA GLY A 94 5.08 -3.10 9.52
C GLY A 94 5.81 -4.45 9.48
N LEU A 95 5.83 -5.20 10.57
CA LEU A 95 6.55 -6.47 10.67
C LEU A 95 6.08 -7.50 9.62
N ALA A 96 4.78 -7.66 9.45
CA ALA A 96 4.22 -8.61 8.49
C ALA A 96 4.64 -8.27 7.04
N GLU A 97 4.64 -6.98 6.68
CA GLU A 97 5.12 -6.53 5.37
C GLU A 97 6.62 -6.79 5.21
N LEU A 98 7.43 -6.46 6.24
CA LEU A 98 8.87 -6.70 6.22
C LEU A 98 9.19 -8.18 5.97
N LEU A 99 8.57 -9.07 6.74
CA LEU A 99 8.77 -10.52 6.61
C LEU A 99 8.19 -11.06 5.30
N ALA A 100 7.14 -10.46 4.74
CA ALA A 100 6.65 -10.83 3.42
C ALA A 100 7.69 -10.56 2.33
N THR A 101 8.39 -9.43 2.40
CA THR A 101 9.24 -8.93 1.30
C THR A 101 10.74 -9.15 1.47
N GLU A 102 11.20 -9.49 2.67
CA GLU A 102 12.63 -9.63 2.98
C GLU A 102 12.98 -10.98 3.59
N VAL A 103 14.13 -11.53 3.20
CA VAL A 103 14.65 -12.80 3.75
C VAL A 103 15.30 -12.51 5.11
N ARG A 104 14.55 -12.69 6.20
CA ARG A 104 15.00 -12.48 7.58
C ARG A 104 14.52 -13.58 8.51
N VAL A 105 15.26 -13.82 9.59
CA VAL A 105 14.86 -14.75 10.67
C VAL A 105 14.66 -14.00 11.98
N VAL A 106 13.49 -14.14 12.58
CA VAL A 106 13.20 -13.61 13.93
C VAL A 106 13.22 -14.77 14.92
N VAL A 107 14.01 -14.65 15.99
CA VAL A 107 14.06 -15.66 17.06
C VAL A 107 13.47 -15.06 18.33
N VAL A 108 12.35 -15.61 18.81
CA VAL A 108 11.76 -15.27 20.11
C VAL A 108 12.22 -16.32 21.12
N ASP A 109 13.07 -15.92 22.06
CA ASP A 109 13.66 -16.80 23.06
C ASP A 109 12.86 -16.78 24.37
N ASP A 110 12.75 -17.93 25.02
CA ASP A 110 12.05 -18.10 26.29
C ASP A 110 10.58 -17.64 26.35
N LEU A 111 9.75 -18.01 25.35
CA LEU A 111 8.33 -17.63 25.24
C LEU A 111 7.51 -17.86 26.52
N HIS A 112 7.86 -18.87 27.32
CA HIS A 112 7.22 -19.19 28.61
C HIS A 112 7.28 -18.06 29.65
N HIS A 113 8.07 -17.02 29.42
CA HIS A 113 8.13 -15.82 30.23
C HIS A 113 7.06 -14.78 29.90
N VAL A 114 6.44 -14.87 28.72
CA VAL A 114 5.28 -14.06 28.35
C VAL A 114 4.08 -14.51 29.18
N VAL A 115 3.22 -13.57 29.55
CA VAL A 115 1.95 -13.86 30.25
C VAL A 115 1.20 -14.98 29.50
N ALA A 116 0.79 -16.03 30.23
CA ALA A 116 0.34 -17.29 29.64
C ALA A 116 -0.79 -17.13 28.60
N ASP A 117 -1.74 -16.22 28.86
CA ASP A 117 -2.89 -15.95 27.97
C ASP A 117 -2.51 -15.18 26.70
N GLU A 118 -1.30 -14.60 26.63
CA GLU A 118 -0.82 -13.79 25.52
C GLU A 118 0.23 -14.51 24.66
N ALA A 119 0.87 -15.58 25.16
CA ALA A 119 1.98 -16.24 24.46
C ALA A 119 1.58 -16.82 23.09
N ALA A 120 0.43 -17.50 23.00
CA ALA A 120 -0.07 -18.03 21.72
C ALA A 120 -0.44 -16.89 20.75
N ARG A 121 -1.08 -15.84 21.28
CA ARG A 121 -1.46 -14.66 20.51
C ARG A 121 -0.23 -13.94 19.95
N LEU A 122 0.86 -13.84 20.73
CA LEU A 122 2.12 -13.26 20.27
C LEU A 122 2.67 -14.02 19.07
N VAL A 123 2.69 -15.36 19.11
CA VAL A 123 3.19 -16.17 17.99
C VAL A 123 2.37 -15.92 16.72
N VAL A 124 1.05 -15.84 16.85
CA VAL A 124 0.15 -15.52 15.71
C VAL A 124 0.39 -14.10 15.19
N GLU A 125 0.56 -13.11 16.08
CA GLU A 125 0.82 -11.72 15.69
C GLU A 125 2.17 -11.53 14.99
N LEU A 126 3.18 -12.34 15.34
CA LEU A 126 4.51 -12.30 14.74
C LEU A 126 4.64 -13.21 13.51
N ALA A 127 3.65 -14.08 13.25
CA ALA A 127 3.72 -15.06 12.18
C ALA A 127 3.85 -14.37 10.81
N PRO A 128 4.81 -14.77 9.96
CA PRO A 128 4.88 -14.29 8.59
C PRO A 128 3.59 -14.65 7.82
N PRO A 129 3.11 -13.78 6.92
CA PRO A 129 1.96 -14.12 6.07
C PRO A 129 2.28 -15.27 5.12
N ALA A 130 1.25 -15.91 4.57
CA ALA A 130 1.43 -17.00 3.61
C ALA A 130 2.28 -16.55 2.39
N GLY A 131 3.27 -17.36 2.02
CA GLY A 131 4.21 -17.05 0.93
C GLY A 131 5.32 -16.05 1.28
N ALA A 132 5.47 -15.67 2.56
CA ALA A 132 6.51 -14.76 3.01
C ALA A 132 7.95 -15.31 2.84
N LEU A 133 8.89 -14.39 2.66
CA LEU A 133 10.33 -14.69 2.59
C LEU A 133 10.98 -14.85 3.96
N GLY A 134 10.45 -14.19 4.99
CA GLY A 134 10.92 -14.24 6.36
C GLY A 134 10.46 -15.48 7.13
N ARG A 135 11.11 -15.75 8.27
CA ARG A 135 10.82 -16.89 9.15
C ARG A 135 10.80 -16.47 10.62
N LEU A 136 9.94 -17.13 11.40
CA LEU A 136 9.86 -16.98 12.85
C LEU A 136 10.27 -18.29 13.54
N LEU A 137 11.27 -18.22 14.42
CA LEU A 137 11.68 -19.29 15.32
C LEU A 137 11.28 -18.93 16.76
N VAL A 138 10.50 -19.77 17.40
CA VAL A 138 10.02 -19.58 18.78
C VAL A 138 10.64 -20.64 19.66
N ILE A 139 11.21 -20.24 20.80
CA ILE A 139 11.81 -21.14 21.78
C ILE A 139 10.94 -21.14 23.04
N ALA A 140 10.49 -22.32 23.46
CA ALA A 140 9.62 -22.47 24.63
C ALA A 140 10.07 -23.65 25.52
N ARG A 141 9.64 -23.67 26.78
CA ARG A 141 9.84 -24.85 27.65
C ARG A 141 8.86 -25.95 27.26
N ASP A 142 7.59 -25.61 27.26
CA ASP A 142 6.50 -26.50 26.91
C ASP A 142 5.97 -26.17 25.52
N ARG A 143 5.24 -27.11 24.93
CA ARG A 143 4.57 -26.91 23.65
C ARG A 143 3.47 -25.85 23.80
N PRO A 144 3.54 -24.71 23.07
CA PRO A 144 2.48 -23.70 23.11
C PRO A 144 1.21 -24.21 22.39
N VAL A 145 0.05 -23.79 22.86
CA VAL A 145 -1.24 -24.10 22.22
C VAL A 145 -1.47 -23.09 21.10
N LEU A 146 -1.25 -23.50 19.85
CA LEU A 146 -1.38 -22.66 18.65
C LEU A 146 -2.63 -23.00 17.84
N PRO A 147 -3.19 -22.06 17.06
CA PRO A 147 -4.30 -22.33 16.13
C PRO A 147 -3.95 -23.41 15.10
N SER A 148 -4.90 -24.27 14.75
CA SER A 148 -4.67 -25.39 13.82
C SER A 148 -4.43 -24.97 12.37
N ASP A 149 -4.84 -23.75 12.01
CA ASP A 149 -4.67 -23.14 10.69
C ASP A 149 -3.32 -22.41 10.53
N LEU A 150 -2.54 -22.29 11.61
CA LEU A 150 -1.20 -21.72 11.56
C LEU A 150 -0.22 -22.72 10.94
N ASP A 151 0.40 -22.34 9.81
CA ASP A 151 1.46 -23.12 9.18
C ASP A 151 2.72 -23.08 10.05
N CYS A 152 2.90 -24.12 10.88
CA CYS A 152 4.02 -24.23 11.79
C CYS A 152 4.64 -25.63 11.80
N ALA A 153 5.96 -25.68 11.94
CA ALA A 153 6.70 -26.90 12.24
C ALA A 153 7.09 -26.91 13.72
N GLU A 154 6.91 -28.05 14.38
CA GLU A 154 7.28 -28.23 15.79
C GLU A 154 8.46 -29.19 15.91
N LEU A 155 9.42 -28.85 16.78
CA LEU A 155 10.60 -29.66 17.06
C LEU A 155 10.78 -29.77 18.58
N GLU A 156 10.70 -31.01 19.08
CA GLU A 156 10.99 -31.32 20.48
C GLU A 156 12.49 -31.60 20.66
N LEU A 157 13.13 -30.86 21.57
CA LEU A 157 14.54 -31.02 21.91
C LEU A 157 14.71 -31.84 23.19
N GLY A 158 15.12 -33.11 23.01
CA GLY A 158 15.47 -34.02 24.09
C GLY A 158 16.92 -33.91 24.57
N GLY A 159 17.36 -34.88 25.38
CA GLY A 159 18.77 -35.07 25.75
C GLY A 159 19.65 -35.47 24.56
N LEU A 160 20.97 -35.32 24.72
CA LEU A 160 21.96 -35.75 23.73
C LEU A 160 21.95 -37.26 23.55
N ALA A 161 22.07 -37.71 22.31
CA ALA A 161 22.41 -39.10 22.00
C ALA A 161 23.79 -39.46 22.59
N GLU A 162 24.06 -40.75 22.77
CA GLU A 162 25.30 -41.22 23.42
C GLU A 162 26.57 -40.70 22.73
N GLU A 163 26.59 -40.68 21.39
CA GLU A 163 27.71 -40.18 20.59
C GLU A 163 27.95 -38.68 20.84
N ASP A 164 26.90 -37.86 20.81
CA ASP A 164 26.98 -36.42 21.06
C ASP A 164 27.32 -36.10 22.52
N ALA A 165 26.79 -36.88 23.47
CA ALA A 165 27.14 -36.78 24.87
C ALA A 165 28.63 -37.11 25.10
N ALA A 166 29.20 -38.05 24.34
CA ALA A 166 30.62 -38.36 24.36
C ALA A 166 31.49 -37.23 23.80
N VAL A 167 31.03 -36.53 22.77
CA VAL A 167 31.69 -35.32 22.25
C VAL A 167 31.73 -34.23 23.32
N LEU A 168 30.59 -33.93 23.96
CA LEU A 168 30.53 -32.97 25.06
C LEU A 168 31.46 -33.37 26.22
N TRP A 169 31.41 -34.63 26.66
CA TRP A 169 32.22 -35.11 27.78
C TRP A 169 33.71 -35.03 27.50
N ARG A 170 34.14 -35.38 26.28
CA ARG A 170 35.53 -35.27 25.84
C ARG A 170 35.97 -33.81 25.83
N ALA A 171 35.17 -32.91 25.26
CA ALA A 171 35.51 -31.50 25.22
C ALA A 171 35.66 -30.89 26.62
N LEU A 172 34.80 -31.29 27.57
CA LEU A 172 34.94 -30.90 28.97
C LEU A 172 36.25 -31.44 29.58
N ALA A 173 36.57 -32.71 29.33
CA ALA A 173 37.80 -33.35 29.80
C ALA A 173 39.07 -32.68 29.23
N ASP A 174 39.04 -32.28 27.96
CA ASP A 174 40.16 -31.61 27.30
C ASP A 174 40.35 -30.18 27.85
N GLY A 175 39.26 -29.45 28.08
CA GLY A 175 39.30 -28.06 28.56
C GLY A 175 39.53 -27.90 30.06
N HIS A 176 39.07 -28.85 30.87
CA HIS A 176 39.05 -28.73 32.33
C HIS A 176 39.75 -29.90 33.05
N GLY A 177 40.26 -30.90 32.33
CA GLY A 177 40.94 -32.09 32.87
C GLY A 177 39.98 -33.25 33.18
N PRO A 178 40.43 -34.51 33.20
CA PRO A 178 39.56 -35.68 33.22
C PRO A 178 38.62 -35.75 34.43
N ALA A 179 37.42 -36.35 34.24
CA ALA A 179 36.42 -36.57 35.28
C ALA A 179 35.54 -37.80 35.00
N GLY A 180 35.32 -38.65 36.02
CA GLY A 180 34.31 -39.72 36.05
C GLY A 180 34.21 -40.65 34.82
N THR A 181 33.09 -41.37 34.73
CA THR A 181 32.73 -42.20 33.55
C THR A 181 31.39 -41.74 32.97
N LEU A 182 31.34 -41.46 31.67
CA LEU A 182 30.15 -40.95 30.98
C LEU A 182 28.91 -41.85 31.11
N GLY A 183 29.05 -43.18 30.99
CA GLY A 183 27.90 -44.09 30.93
C GLY A 183 26.95 -44.00 32.13
N ALA A 184 27.49 -43.89 33.34
CA ALA A 184 26.68 -43.73 34.55
C ALA A 184 26.02 -42.35 34.64
N ALA A 185 26.68 -41.30 34.13
CA ALA A 185 26.12 -39.96 34.07
C ALA A 185 24.96 -39.89 33.05
N LEU A 186 25.12 -40.51 31.88
CA LEU A 186 24.10 -40.56 30.81
C LEU A 186 22.78 -41.18 31.31
N LEU A 187 22.85 -42.28 32.06
CA LEU A 187 21.69 -42.96 32.63
C LEU A 187 20.92 -42.08 33.64
N ARG A 188 21.63 -41.32 34.48
CA ARG A 188 21.00 -40.44 35.49
C ARG A 188 20.38 -39.20 34.88
N THR A 189 21.02 -38.62 33.87
CA THR A 189 20.64 -37.32 33.30
C THR A 189 19.75 -37.45 32.06
N ARG A 190 19.62 -38.66 31.52
CA ARG A 190 18.98 -38.94 30.22
C ARG A 190 19.57 -38.09 29.10
N GLY A 191 20.88 -37.81 29.18
CA GLY A 191 21.61 -37.04 28.17
C GLY A 191 21.38 -35.52 28.20
N LEU A 192 20.65 -34.95 29.16
CA LEU A 192 20.44 -33.50 29.21
C LEU A 192 21.79 -32.75 29.37
N PRO A 193 22.16 -31.84 28.44
CA PRO A 193 23.47 -31.19 28.44
C PRO A 193 23.88 -30.55 29.76
N LEU A 194 22.98 -29.78 30.38
CA LEU A 194 23.27 -29.09 31.63
C LEU A 194 23.47 -30.08 32.80
N ALA A 195 22.66 -31.13 32.85
CA ALA A 195 22.77 -32.17 33.87
C ALA A 195 24.01 -33.03 33.68
N LEU A 196 24.44 -33.28 32.43
CA LEU A 196 25.72 -33.93 32.12
C LEU A 196 26.91 -33.09 32.60
N ARG A 197 26.87 -31.77 32.39
CA ARG A 197 27.87 -30.83 32.95
C ARG A 197 27.91 -30.87 34.47
N ALA A 198 26.76 -30.96 35.14
CA ALA A 198 26.68 -31.12 36.58
C ALA A 198 27.33 -32.43 37.06
N GLU A 199 27.05 -33.56 36.39
CA GLU A 199 27.65 -34.85 36.72
C GLU A 199 29.15 -34.92 36.39
N TYR A 200 29.59 -34.22 35.35
CA TYR A 200 31.01 -34.04 35.06
C TYR A 200 31.72 -33.28 36.20
N ALA A 201 31.16 -32.14 36.62
CA ALA A 201 31.66 -31.37 37.75
C ALA A 201 31.66 -32.21 39.04
N ARG A 202 30.60 -33.02 39.26
CA ARG A 202 30.50 -33.96 40.37
C ARG A 202 31.63 -35.01 40.37
N GLY A 203 31.96 -35.53 39.19
CA GLY A 203 33.05 -36.50 39.01
C GLY A 203 34.43 -35.92 39.30
N ARG A 204 34.60 -34.59 39.13
CA ARG A 204 35.87 -33.89 39.32
C ARG A 204 36.04 -33.31 40.73
N PHE A 205 35.01 -32.68 41.27
CA PHE A 205 35.05 -31.92 42.52
C PHE A 205 34.25 -32.59 43.66
N GLY A 206 33.66 -33.77 43.41
CA GLY A 206 32.88 -34.52 44.38
C GLY A 206 31.39 -34.14 44.41
N ALA A 207 30.63 -34.77 45.31
CA ALA A 207 29.16 -34.62 45.39
C ALA A 207 28.69 -33.16 45.60
N ASP A 208 29.54 -32.32 46.18
CA ASP A 208 29.29 -30.91 46.51
C ASP A 208 29.71 -29.94 45.37
N ALA A 209 30.03 -30.43 44.17
CA ALA A 209 30.57 -29.59 43.09
C ALA A 209 29.70 -28.37 42.76
N TRP A 210 28.38 -28.54 42.76
CA TRP A 210 27.37 -27.50 42.52
C TRP A 210 26.74 -26.93 43.79
N ASN A 211 27.24 -27.33 44.97
CA ASN A 211 26.77 -26.79 46.22
C ASN A 211 27.35 -25.38 46.42
N ILE A 212 26.51 -24.36 46.21
CA ILE A 212 26.89 -22.94 46.26
C ILE A 212 27.50 -22.57 47.63
N ALA A 213 27.05 -23.21 48.71
CA ALA A 213 27.58 -23.00 50.06
C ALA A 213 29.03 -23.48 50.25
N ARG A 214 29.56 -24.27 49.31
CA ARG A 214 30.94 -24.80 49.29
C ARG A 214 31.89 -24.03 48.37
N LEU A 215 31.39 -23.02 47.66
CA LEU A 215 32.23 -22.11 46.88
C LEU A 215 33.05 -21.20 47.80
N THR A 216 34.22 -20.78 47.32
CA THR A 216 34.99 -19.72 47.98
C THR A 216 34.13 -18.46 48.13
N PRO A 217 34.37 -17.61 49.14
CA PRO A 217 33.62 -16.36 49.31
C PRO A 217 33.64 -15.49 48.04
N ALA A 218 34.79 -15.43 47.36
CA ALA A 218 34.94 -14.69 46.11
C ALA A 218 34.11 -15.27 44.95
N ALA A 219 34.19 -16.59 44.71
CA ALA A 219 33.38 -17.26 43.68
C ALA A 219 31.88 -17.17 43.96
N ARG A 220 31.47 -17.31 45.23
CA ARG A 220 30.06 -17.15 45.62
C ARG A 220 29.54 -15.74 45.35
N ARG A 221 30.35 -14.72 45.70
CA ARG A 221 29.98 -13.32 45.46
C ARG A 221 29.96 -12.99 43.95
N ALA A 222 30.91 -13.49 43.17
CA ALA A 222 30.88 -13.37 41.70
C ALA A 222 29.63 -14.02 41.09
N LEU A 223 29.30 -15.25 41.50
CA LEU A 223 28.12 -15.96 41.03
C LEU A 223 26.82 -15.23 41.40
N ALA A 224 26.74 -14.71 42.63
CA ALA A 224 25.63 -13.88 43.07
C ALA A 224 25.47 -12.60 42.22
N ILE A 225 26.57 -11.90 41.93
CA ILE A 225 26.54 -10.70 41.08
C ILE A 225 26.06 -11.04 39.66
N LEU A 226 26.57 -12.13 39.07
CA LEU A 226 26.14 -12.61 37.76
C LEU A 226 24.65 -13.00 37.75
N ALA A 227 24.18 -13.65 38.81
CA ALA A 227 22.78 -14.03 38.97
C ALA A 227 21.86 -12.82 39.17
N VAL A 228 22.32 -11.77 39.86
CA VAL A 228 21.58 -10.50 39.96
C VAL A 228 21.49 -9.83 38.59
N LEU A 229 22.63 -9.61 37.91
CA LEU A 229 22.70 -8.85 36.67
C LEU A 229 21.83 -9.40 35.54
N ARG A 230 21.59 -10.72 35.47
CA ARG A 230 20.71 -11.40 34.48
C ARG A 230 21.06 -11.15 33.00
N VAL A 231 22.15 -10.45 32.72
CA VAL A 231 22.67 -10.14 31.40
C VAL A 231 24.14 -10.56 31.32
N PRO A 232 24.67 -10.84 30.11
CA PRO A 232 26.10 -11.10 29.94
C PRO A 232 26.93 -9.95 30.53
N ALA A 233 27.76 -10.27 31.51
CA ALA A 233 28.52 -9.28 32.28
C ALA A 233 30.02 -9.49 32.07
N THR A 234 30.73 -8.40 31.77
CA THR A 234 32.19 -8.45 31.71
C THR A 234 32.78 -8.44 33.12
N PRO A 235 34.06 -8.83 33.29
CA PRO A 235 34.76 -8.69 34.56
C PRO A 235 34.68 -7.28 35.16
N ALA A 236 34.66 -6.24 34.33
CA ALA A 236 34.52 -4.85 34.78
C ALA A 236 33.17 -4.56 35.45
N ALA A 237 32.07 -5.19 35.00
CA ALA A 237 30.77 -5.04 35.65
C ALA A 237 30.75 -5.69 37.03
N ILE A 238 31.38 -6.85 37.15
CA ILE A 238 31.46 -7.57 38.43
C ILE A 238 32.31 -6.77 39.42
N ALA A 239 33.45 -6.25 38.97
CA ALA A 239 34.32 -5.39 39.76
C ALA A 239 33.63 -4.06 40.15
N ALA A 240 32.76 -3.49 39.31
CA ALA A 240 32.01 -2.29 39.65
C ALA A 240 31.03 -2.50 40.81
N LEU A 241 30.44 -3.71 40.92
CA LEU A 241 29.51 -4.07 41.99
C LEU A 241 30.21 -4.61 43.25
N SER A 242 31.46 -5.06 43.11
CA SER A 242 32.28 -5.54 44.22
C SER A 242 33.77 -5.31 43.92
N PRO A 243 34.30 -4.09 44.15
CA PRO A 243 35.68 -3.74 43.79
C PRO A 243 36.76 -4.53 44.53
N GLU A 244 36.43 -5.04 45.71
CA GLU A 244 37.35 -5.78 46.58
C GLU A 244 37.46 -7.28 46.24
N LEU A 245 36.89 -7.70 45.11
CA LEU A 245 36.82 -9.10 44.71
C LEU A 245 38.03 -9.52 43.88
N GLU A 246 38.75 -10.56 44.33
CA GLU A 246 39.73 -11.28 43.50
C GLU A 246 39.01 -12.09 42.41
N LEU A 247 38.84 -11.47 41.24
CA LEU A 247 37.89 -11.91 40.23
C LEU A 247 38.41 -13.04 39.33
N GLU A 248 39.71 -13.08 39.05
CA GLU A 248 40.31 -14.06 38.13
C GLU A 248 40.14 -15.49 38.66
N ASP A 249 40.57 -15.72 39.90
CA ASP A 249 40.43 -17.02 40.58
C ASP A 249 38.95 -17.41 40.78
N ALA A 250 38.10 -16.44 41.10
CA ALA A 250 36.66 -16.66 41.27
C ALA A 250 36.00 -17.13 39.95
N LEU A 251 36.26 -16.45 38.84
CA LEU A 251 35.72 -16.84 37.53
C LEU A 251 36.31 -18.18 37.05
N ALA A 252 37.59 -18.44 37.30
CA ALA A 252 38.22 -19.72 37.00
C ALA A 252 37.57 -20.88 37.76
N GLU A 253 37.30 -20.70 39.06
CA GLU A 253 36.60 -21.70 39.88
C GLU A 253 35.19 -21.97 39.34
N LEU A 254 34.40 -20.91 39.08
CA LEU A 254 33.03 -21.04 38.59
C LEU A 254 32.96 -21.72 37.22
N THR A 255 33.89 -21.37 36.32
CA THR A 255 33.99 -21.97 34.98
C THR A 255 34.37 -23.45 35.08
N ALA A 256 35.38 -23.79 35.89
CA ALA A 256 35.82 -25.16 36.06
C ALA A 256 34.69 -26.06 36.62
N ARG A 257 33.87 -25.53 37.53
CA ARG A 257 32.70 -26.22 38.10
C ARG A 257 31.46 -26.22 37.18
N GLN A 258 31.55 -25.62 35.99
CA GLN A 258 30.45 -25.52 35.01
C GLN A 258 29.25 -24.73 35.53
N LEU A 259 29.48 -23.73 36.38
CA LEU A 259 28.42 -22.88 36.96
C LEU A 259 28.13 -21.64 36.11
N ILE A 260 29.08 -21.22 35.28
CA ILE A 260 28.95 -20.08 34.37
C ILE A 260 29.50 -20.46 32.99
N ASP A 261 28.99 -19.77 31.96
CA ASP A 261 29.45 -19.90 30.58
C ASP A 261 30.02 -18.56 30.09
N GLY A 262 31.17 -18.61 29.44
CA GLY A 262 31.77 -17.47 28.74
C GLY A 262 31.24 -17.37 27.31
N ASP A 263 31.00 -16.14 26.84
CA ASP A 263 30.49 -15.87 25.49
C ASP A 263 31.58 -15.78 24.40
N GLY A 264 32.84 -16.05 24.75
CA GLY A 264 33.99 -15.93 23.86
C GLY A 264 34.47 -14.50 23.59
N ARG A 265 33.78 -13.47 24.11
CA ARG A 265 34.13 -12.04 24.02
C ARG A 265 34.54 -11.44 25.36
N GLY A 266 34.66 -12.28 26.39
CA GLY A 266 35.04 -11.87 27.73
C GLY A 266 33.87 -11.48 28.62
N ALA A 267 32.62 -11.79 28.25
CA ALA A 267 31.48 -11.70 29.15
C ALA A 267 31.07 -13.10 29.64
N TRP A 268 30.49 -13.12 30.84
CA TRP A 268 30.06 -14.32 31.53
C TRP A 268 28.56 -14.31 31.76
N THR A 269 27.95 -15.49 31.68
CA THR A 269 26.53 -15.71 31.90
C THR A 269 26.32 -16.87 32.85
N VAL A 270 25.25 -16.81 33.63
CA VAL A 270 24.80 -17.91 34.48
C VAL A 270 23.58 -18.57 33.83
N HIS A 271 23.49 -19.89 33.88
CA HIS A 271 22.30 -20.59 33.38
C HIS A 271 21.15 -20.41 34.39
N GLN A 272 19.92 -20.25 33.89
CA GLN A 272 18.71 -20.03 34.69
C GLN A 272 18.46 -21.08 35.80
N ALA A 273 18.95 -22.32 35.65
CA ALA A 273 18.81 -23.36 36.67
C ALA A 273 19.71 -23.11 37.89
N ILE A 274 20.83 -22.42 37.70
CA ILE A 274 21.82 -22.09 38.73
C ILE A 274 21.51 -20.71 39.34
N GLU A 275 20.96 -19.79 38.52
CA GLU A 275 20.56 -18.45 38.93
C GLU A 275 19.64 -18.47 40.16
N GLY A 276 18.60 -19.31 40.15
CA GLY A 276 17.65 -19.43 41.26
C GLY A 276 18.33 -19.84 42.58
N ASP A 277 19.21 -20.85 42.53
CA ASP A 277 19.95 -21.32 43.71
C ASP A 277 20.95 -20.27 44.20
N ALA A 278 21.61 -19.55 43.28
CA ALA A 278 22.55 -18.49 43.62
C ALA A 278 21.84 -17.32 44.33
N LEU A 279 20.69 -16.89 43.81
CA LEU A 279 19.87 -15.85 44.44
C LEU A 279 19.28 -16.29 45.78
N ALA A 280 18.89 -17.56 45.92
CA ALA A 280 18.38 -18.12 47.18
C ALA A 280 19.46 -18.22 48.27
N SER A 281 20.74 -18.27 47.89
CA SER A 281 21.87 -18.31 48.83
C SER A 281 22.26 -16.94 49.42
N LEU A 282 21.69 -15.84 48.90
CA LEU A 282 21.96 -14.49 49.36
C LEU A 282 21.06 -14.11 50.55
N GLU A 283 21.66 -13.48 51.56
CA GLU A 283 20.91 -12.77 52.59
C GLU A 283 20.07 -11.66 51.95
N VAL A 284 18.84 -11.46 52.45
CA VAL A 284 17.87 -10.53 51.84
C VAL A 284 18.44 -9.10 51.76
N GLY A 285 19.14 -8.64 52.80
CA GLY A 285 19.77 -7.31 52.84
C GLY A 285 20.90 -7.14 51.82
N ASP A 286 21.72 -8.18 51.64
CA ASP A 286 22.80 -8.18 50.64
C ASP A 286 22.24 -8.20 49.22
N ARG A 287 21.18 -8.98 48.98
CA ARG A 287 20.47 -8.98 47.71
C ARG A 287 19.92 -7.59 47.39
N ILE A 288 19.20 -6.95 48.32
CA ILE A 288 18.67 -5.59 48.12
C ILE A 288 19.80 -4.60 47.77
N THR A 289 20.94 -4.71 48.46
CA THR A 289 22.09 -3.82 48.23
C THR A 289 22.70 -4.03 46.84
N LEU A 290 22.87 -5.29 46.41
CA LEU A 290 23.34 -5.63 45.07
C LEU A 290 22.38 -5.19 43.98
N GLU A 291 21.07 -5.39 44.18
CA GLU A 291 20.02 -4.95 43.23
C GLU A 291 20.02 -3.42 43.06
N ARG A 292 20.18 -2.64 44.15
CA ARG A 292 20.33 -1.17 44.05
C ARG A 292 21.60 -0.76 43.30
N ALA A 293 22.71 -1.43 43.56
CA ALA A 293 23.97 -1.15 42.87
C ALA A 293 23.89 -1.52 41.37
N ALA A 294 23.23 -2.64 41.04
CA ALA A 294 22.95 -3.05 39.67
C ALA A 294 22.05 -2.02 38.96
N ALA A 295 20.99 -1.54 39.63
CA ALA A 295 20.12 -0.49 39.10
C ALA A 295 20.91 0.78 38.73
N ALA A 296 21.85 1.21 39.58
CA ALA A 296 22.70 2.37 39.33
C ALA A 296 23.71 2.14 38.20
N LEU A 297 24.30 0.95 38.12
CA LEU A 297 25.25 0.57 37.04
C LEU A 297 24.56 0.53 35.67
N LEU A 298 23.30 0.07 35.64
CA LEU A 298 22.49 -0.07 34.44
C LEU A 298 21.70 1.18 34.06
N ALA A 299 21.71 2.23 34.89
CA ALA A 299 20.96 3.45 34.60
C ALA A 299 21.35 4.07 33.25
N PRO A 300 20.39 4.56 32.44
CA PRO A 300 20.68 5.31 31.24
C PRO A 300 21.67 6.47 31.52
N GLY A 301 22.73 6.56 30.70
CA GLY A 301 23.78 7.58 30.86
C GLY A 301 24.84 7.27 31.93
N ALA A 302 24.74 6.15 32.66
CA ALA A 302 25.80 5.70 33.55
C ALA A 302 27.10 5.42 32.77
N ARG A 303 28.24 5.84 33.34
CA ARG A 303 29.56 5.49 32.80
C ARG A 303 29.85 4.04 33.19
N ASP A 304 29.63 3.11 32.27
CA ASP A 304 29.95 1.71 32.51
C ASP A 304 31.27 1.27 31.87
N GLY A 305 31.89 2.12 31.03
CA GLY A 305 33.15 1.77 30.36
C GLY A 305 33.08 0.52 29.46
N GLY A 306 31.88 0.13 29.01
CA GLY A 306 31.64 -1.13 28.29
C GLY A 306 31.46 -2.35 29.21
N ALA A 307 31.27 -2.13 30.52
CA ALA A 307 31.11 -3.20 31.50
C ALA A 307 29.91 -4.11 31.21
N ILE A 308 28.85 -3.56 30.62
CA ILE A 308 27.64 -4.30 30.25
C ILE A 308 27.54 -4.31 28.73
N ALA A 309 27.97 -5.44 28.15
CA ALA A 309 28.04 -5.61 26.71
C ALA A 309 26.63 -5.80 26.11
N GLY A 310 26.32 -5.08 25.03
CA GLY A 310 25.18 -5.38 24.17
C GLY A 310 23.81 -4.84 24.57
N LEU A 311 23.67 -4.14 25.71
CA LEU A 311 22.43 -3.44 26.06
C LEU A 311 22.40 -2.02 25.49
N ASP A 312 21.34 -1.71 24.76
CA ASP A 312 21.04 -0.33 24.35
C ASP A 312 20.37 0.49 25.48
N ALA A 313 20.08 1.75 25.21
CA ALA A 313 19.51 2.67 26.20
C ALA A 313 18.13 2.23 26.73
N VAL A 314 17.33 1.55 25.90
CA VAL A 314 16.00 1.04 26.27
C VAL A 314 16.16 -0.19 27.15
N ASP A 315 17.03 -1.11 26.75
CA ASP A 315 17.32 -2.32 27.52
C ASP A 315 17.89 -1.95 28.91
N ARG A 316 18.75 -0.93 28.97
CA ARG A 316 19.28 -0.35 30.23
C ARG A 316 18.21 0.26 31.12
N LEU A 317 17.33 1.09 30.55
CA LEU A 317 16.20 1.67 31.27
C LEU A 317 15.32 0.59 31.91
N ARG A 318 14.98 -0.44 31.12
CA ARG A 318 14.19 -1.58 31.60
C ARG A 318 14.89 -2.33 32.72
N GLU A 319 16.13 -2.74 32.52
CA GLU A 319 16.86 -3.51 33.54
C GLU A 319 17.07 -2.70 34.83
N SER A 320 17.46 -1.42 34.71
CA SER A 320 17.62 -0.53 35.86
C SER A 320 16.33 -0.38 36.67
N ALA A 321 15.18 -0.22 36.01
CA ALA A 321 13.88 -0.16 36.67
C ALA A 321 13.51 -1.49 37.36
N LEU A 322 13.74 -2.63 36.70
CA LEU A 322 13.47 -3.96 37.26
C LEU A 322 14.35 -4.26 38.48
N HIS A 323 15.61 -3.84 38.47
CA HIS A 323 16.50 -3.94 39.62
C HIS A 323 16.07 -3.06 40.79
N ALA A 324 15.62 -1.83 40.51
CA ALA A 324 15.05 -0.96 41.53
C ALA A 324 13.80 -1.59 42.18
N LEU A 325 12.93 -2.22 41.39
CA LEU A 325 11.78 -2.98 41.89
C LEU A 325 12.20 -4.21 42.71
N ALA A 326 13.20 -4.96 42.26
CA ALA A 326 13.73 -6.12 43.00
C ALA A 326 14.38 -5.71 44.34
N ALA A 327 14.91 -4.49 44.43
CA ALA A 327 15.38 -3.87 45.67
C ALA A 327 14.26 -3.29 46.56
N GLY A 328 13.00 -3.36 46.12
CA GLY A 328 11.84 -2.77 46.80
C GLY A 328 11.75 -1.23 46.69
N ASP A 329 12.53 -0.61 45.80
CA ASP A 329 12.56 0.84 45.59
C ASP A 329 11.67 1.26 44.42
N VAL A 330 10.37 1.21 44.67
CA VAL A 330 9.34 1.56 43.67
C VAL A 330 9.44 3.04 43.26
N ALA A 331 9.84 3.92 44.18
CA ALA A 331 9.99 5.34 43.91
C ALA A 331 11.14 5.63 42.94
N ALA A 332 12.29 4.96 43.09
CA ALA A 332 13.40 5.07 42.16
C ALA A 332 13.03 4.53 40.76
N ALA A 333 12.33 3.38 40.69
CA ALA A 333 11.86 2.82 39.43
C ALA A 333 10.90 3.79 38.71
N ALA A 334 9.92 4.35 39.43
CA ALA A 334 8.98 5.32 38.88
C ALA A 334 9.68 6.60 38.41
N ALA A 335 10.56 7.19 39.23
CA ALA A 335 11.30 8.40 38.88
C ALA A 335 12.23 8.22 37.67
N LEU A 336 12.73 7.00 37.46
CA LEU A 336 13.53 6.66 36.29
C LEU A 336 12.66 6.63 35.02
N VAL A 337 11.52 5.94 35.06
CA VAL A 337 10.57 5.88 33.93
C VAL A 337 9.98 7.26 33.63
N GLU A 338 9.69 8.08 34.64
CA GLU A 338 9.21 9.47 34.46
C GLU A 338 10.21 10.32 33.67
N ARG A 339 11.51 10.11 33.90
CA ARG A 339 12.58 10.91 33.29
C ARG A 339 12.92 10.45 31.87
N GLU A 340 13.04 9.14 31.66
CA GLU A 340 13.60 8.56 30.44
C GLU A 340 12.55 7.88 29.55
N GLY A 341 11.39 7.52 30.10
CA GLY A 341 10.38 6.69 29.44
C GLY A 341 9.81 7.33 28.17
N ALA A 342 9.54 8.63 28.18
CA ALA A 342 9.03 9.34 27.01
C ALA A 342 10.07 9.41 25.87
N ILE A 343 11.36 9.48 26.20
CA ILE A 343 12.45 9.48 25.20
C ILE A 343 12.63 8.08 24.63
N ALA A 344 12.62 7.05 25.49
CA ALA A 344 12.69 5.66 25.05
C ALA A 344 11.49 5.28 24.15
N ALA A 345 10.29 5.76 24.49
CA ALA A 345 9.09 5.56 23.67
C ALA A 345 9.24 6.10 22.25
N ARG A 346 9.99 7.19 22.05
CA ARG A 346 10.22 7.75 20.70
C ARG A 346 11.04 6.85 19.79
N VAL A 347 11.80 5.90 20.35
CA VAL A 347 12.72 5.04 19.59
C VAL A 347 12.25 3.59 19.47
N GLY A 348 10.93 3.35 19.40
CA GLY A 348 10.40 1.99 19.17
C GLY A 348 10.05 1.20 20.44
N ALA A 349 10.10 1.80 21.63
CA ALA A 349 10.08 1.06 22.90
C ALA A 349 8.77 1.17 23.70
N GLY A 350 7.69 1.71 23.15
CA GLY A 350 6.48 2.01 23.90
C GLY A 350 5.91 0.79 24.63
N GLY A 351 5.79 -0.35 23.96
CA GLY A 351 5.34 -1.60 24.58
C GLY A 351 6.26 -2.07 25.72
N GLU A 352 7.58 -1.88 25.60
CA GLU A 352 8.54 -2.23 26.64
C GLU A 352 8.38 -1.33 27.88
N ILE A 353 8.19 -0.02 27.67
CA ILE A 353 7.92 0.94 28.76
C ILE A 353 6.58 0.62 29.45
N GLU A 354 5.54 0.24 28.69
CA GLU A 354 4.26 -0.19 29.28
C GLU A 354 4.41 -1.42 30.18
N SER A 355 5.24 -2.38 29.79
CA SER A 355 5.52 -3.55 30.61
C SER A 355 6.25 -3.18 31.91
N VAL A 356 7.17 -2.20 31.87
CA VAL A 356 7.83 -1.69 33.07
C VAL A 356 6.84 -0.96 33.97
N ILE A 357 5.99 -0.09 33.42
CA ILE A 357 4.95 0.61 34.19
C ILE A 357 3.98 -0.39 34.83
N ALA A 358 3.61 -1.46 34.11
CA ALA A 358 2.78 -2.52 34.65
C ALA A 358 3.45 -3.25 35.82
N ALA A 359 4.77 -3.50 35.75
CA ALA A 359 5.53 -4.10 36.84
C ALA A 359 5.67 -3.19 38.07
N ILE A 360 5.78 -1.87 37.88
CA ILE A 360 5.78 -0.88 38.98
C ILE A 360 4.42 -0.87 39.71
N GLY A 361 3.33 -1.01 38.96
CA GLY A 361 1.97 -0.97 39.47
C GLY A 361 1.40 0.46 39.51
N VAL A 362 0.22 0.64 38.91
CA VAL A 362 -0.41 1.95 38.72
C VAL A 362 -0.76 2.64 40.06
N MET A 363 -1.01 1.86 41.11
CA MET A 363 -1.32 2.42 42.44
C MET A 363 -0.11 2.98 43.17
N ALA A 364 1.10 2.55 42.80
CA ALA A 364 2.32 3.02 43.44
C ALA A 364 2.84 4.33 42.81
N ALA A 365 2.45 4.67 41.57
CA ALA A 365 2.92 5.85 40.87
C ALA A 365 1.87 6.47 39.92
N PRO A 366 0.90 7.26 40.44
CA PRO A 366 -0.17 7.87 39.64
C PRO A 366 0.31 8.79 38.51
N ARG A 367 1.52 9.35 38.64
CA ARG A 367 2.16 10.21 37.63
C ARG A 367 2.55 9.47 36.34
N LEU A 368 2.72 8.14 36.41
CA LEU A 368 2.94 7.31 35.21
C LEU A 368 1.68 7.22 34.34
N GLY A 369 0.51 7.60 34.85
CA GLY A 369 -0.73 7.64 34.09
C GLY A 369 -0.65 8.55 32.86
N ALA A 370 0.03 9.71 32.95
CA ALA A 370 0.24 10.59 31.80
C ALA A 370 1.07 9.92 30.70
N ILE A 371 2.11 9.18 31.09
CA ILE A 371 2.97 8.45 30.16
C ILE A 371 2.19 7.32 29.49
N GLN A 372 1.37 6.57 30.23
CA GLN A 372 0.50 5.53 29.64
C GLN A 372 -0.51 6.10 28.63
N VAL A 373 -1.05 7.28 28.89
CA VAL A 373 -1.93 7.98 27.93
C VAL A 373 -1.15 8.38 26.68
N GLU A 374 0.06 8.93 26.83
CA GLU A 374 0.91 9.30 25.69
C GLU A 374 1.34 8.08 24.86
N LEU A 375 1.72 6.98 25.52
CA LEU A 375 2.07 5.71 24.88
C LEU A 375 0.87 5.12 24.12
N ALA A 376 -0.32 5.12 24.74
CA ALA A 376 -1.53 4.69 24.06
C ALA A 376 -1.87 5.59 22.86
N ALA A 377 -1.77 6.91 23.00
CA ALA A 377 -1.98 7.84 21.89
C ALA A 377 -0.99 7.62 20.74
N ARG A 378 0.30 7.39 21.04
CA ARG A 378 1.36 7.09 20.06
C ARG A 378 1.15 5.76 19.32
N ALA A 379 0.65 4.75 20.03
CA ALA A 379 0.21 3.47 19.46
C ALA A 379 -1.16 3.58 18.75
N GLY A 380 -1.79 4.75 18.82
CA GLY A 380 -3.13 5.05 18.31
C GLY A 380 -4.26 4.34 19.04
N ARG A 381 -4.05 3.78 20.24
CA ARG A 381 -5.10 3.15 21.04
C ARG A 381 -5.95 4.24 21.73
N ILE A 382 -6.76 4.95 20.94
CA ILE A 382 -7.53 6.13 21.35
C ILE A 382 -8.52 5.79 22.46
N ALA A 383 -9.26 4.69 22.31
CA ALA A 383 -10.23 4.23 23.32
C ALA A 383 -9.54 3.97 24.68
N GLU A 384 -8.42 3.26 24.66
CA GLU A 384 -7.62 2.94 25.86
C GLU A 384 -7.04 4.21 26.52
N ALA A 385 -6.60 5.18 25.71
CA ALA A 385 -6.12 6.48 26.21
C ALA A 385 -7.24 7.26 26.90
N ASN A 386 -8.43 7.32 26.30
CA ASN A 386 -9.61 7.98 26.86
C ASN A 386 -10.11 7.29 28.13
N GLU A 387 -10.12 5.95 28.19
CA GLU A 387 -10.45 5.20 29.39
C GLU A 387 -9.51 5.54 30.56
N ARG A 388 -8.21 5.67 30.30
CA ARG A 388 -7.24 6.09 31.32
C ARG A 388 -7.45 7.52 31.81
N ILE A 389 -7.77 8.43 30.90
CA ILE A 389 -8.12 9.81 31.25
C ILE A 389 -9.37 9.80 32.14
N ALA A 390 -10.41 9.05 31.76
CA ALA A 390 -11.63 8.90 32.54
C ALA A 390 -11.40 8.23 33.90
N ALA A 391 -10.43 7.32 33.99
CA ALA A 391 -9.99 6.68 35.24
C ALA A 391 -9.15 7.59 36.15
N GLY A 392 -8.91 8.86 35.76
CA GLY A 392 -8.25 9.87 36.60
C GLY A 392 -6.75 10.01 36.39
N ALA A 393 -6.21 9.63 35.20
CA ALA A 393 -4.82 9.91 34.87
C ALA A 393 -4.50 11.42 35.00
N THR A 394 -3.51 11.75 35.83
CA THR A 394 -3.11 13.14 36.11
C THR A 394 -1.86 13.52 35.33
N GLY A 395 -1.70 14.81 35.00
CA GLY A 395 -0.52 15.33 34.29
C GLY A 395 -0.50 15.10 32.77
N VAL A 396 -1.61 14.63 32.19
CA VAL A 396 -1.77 14.51 30.73
C VAL A 396 -1.77 15.92 30.11
N ARG A 397 -0.97 16.12 29.04
CA ARG A 397 -0.93 17.40 28.33
C ARG A 397 -2.30 17.73 27.72
N PRO A 398 -2.85 18.95 27.93
CA PRO A 398 -4.18 19.30 27.43
C PRO A 398 -4.36 19.12 25.92
N VAL A 399 -3.31 19.35 25.12
CA VAL A 399 -3.36 19.16 23.67
C VAL A 399 -3.62 17.70 23.29
N ILE A 400 -3.03 16.74 24.01
CA ILE A 400 -3.23 15.30 23.76
C ILE A 400 -4.68 14.93 24.05
N VAL A 401 -5.23 15.43 25.16
CA VAL A 401 -6.64 15.19 25.51
C VAL A 401 -7.59 15.75 24.44
N ALA A 402 -7.25 16.91 23.87
CA ALA A 402 -8.04 17.52 22.80
C ALA A 402 -7.93 16.73 21.47
N GLU A 403 -6.73 16.31 21.09
CA GLU A 403 -6.49 15.46 19.90
C GLU A 403 -7.22 14.11 20.00
N LEU A 404 -7.18 13.45 21.17
CA LEU A 404 -7.90 12.19 21.42
C LEU A 404 -9.42 12.36 21.35
N ALA A 405 -9.96 13.46 21.88
CA ALA A 405 -11.39 13.78 21.76
C ALA A 405 -11.81 13.97 20.30
N ILE A 406 -11.00 14.68 19.50
CA ILE A 406 -11.26 14.88 18.07
C ILE A 406 -11.20 13.56 17.30
N ALA A 407 -10.21 12.71 17.59
CA ALA A 407 -10.09 11.38 16.99
C ALA A 407 -11.33 10.51 17.27
N ALA A 408 -11.88 10.61 18.48
CA ALA A 408 -13.11 9.93 18.89
C ALA A 408 -14.42 10.59 18.40
N LEU A 409 -14.34 11.62 17.54
CA LEU A 409 -15.48 12.46 17.08
C LEU A 409 -16.20 13.26 18.18
N GLU A 410 -15.59 13.48 19.34
CA GLU A 410 -16.07 14.41 20.38
C GLU A 410 -15.62 15.85 20.07
N LEU A 411 -16.08 16.37 18.92
CA LEU A 411 -15.54 17.60 18.33
C LEU A 411 -15.74 18.84 19.20
N ASP A 412 -16.86 18.99 19.89
CA ASP A 412 -17.14 20.18 20.73
C ASP A 412 -16.15 20.28 21.90
N VAL A 413 -15.87 19.16 22.56
CA VAL A 413 -14.92 19.07 23.68
C VAL A 413 -13.49 19.31 23.19
N GLY A 414 -13.13 18.66 22.08
CA GLY A 414 -11.83 18.83 21.45
C GLY A 414 -11.57 20.28 21.02
N LEU A 415 -12.52 20.87 20.30
CA LEU A 415 -12.47 22.26 19.85
C LEU A 415 -12.26 23.24 20.98
N ALA A 416 -13.12 23.22 22.00
CA ALA A 416 -13.07 24.19 23.09
C ALA A 416 -11.69 24.18 23.77
N ARG A 417 -11.07 23.00 23.89
CA ARG A 417 -9.71 22.84 24.43
C ARG A 417 -8.64 23.34 23.47
N LEU A 418 -8.74 23.02 22.18
CA LEU A 418 -7.78 23.51 21.19
C LEU A 418 -7.83 25.04 21.06
N GLU A 419 -9.01 25.64 21.06
CA GLU A 419 -9.19 27.09 21.00
C GLU A 419 -8.60 27.77 22.25
N ALA A 420 -8.82 27.19 23.44
CA ALA A 420 -8.21 27.67 24.66
C ALA A 420 -6.67 27.68 24.57
N LEU A 421 -6.07 26.58 24.10
CA LEU A 421 -4.61 26.46 23.91
C LEU A 421 -4.08 27.40 22.83
N ALA A 422 -4.82 27.58 21.74
CA ALA A 422 -4.44 28.47 20.64
C ALA A 422 -4.42 29.95 21.06
N ALA A 423 -5.28 30.33 22.02
CA ALA A 423 -5.38 31.69 22.57
C ALA A 423 -4.27 32.01 23.58
N GLU A 424 -3.54 31.02 24.10
CA GLU A 424 -2.42 31.25 25.01
C GLU A 424 -1.24 31.92 24.30
N ALA A 425 -0.41 32.69 25.03
CA ALA A 425 0.84 33.26 24.51
C ALA A 425 2.05 32.76 25.33
N PRO A 426 2.37 31.46 25.24
CA PRO A 426 3.38 30.85 26.09
C PRO A 426 4.78 31.36 25.77
N ILE A 427 5.54 31.69 26.82
CA ILE A 427 6.95 32.12 26.72
C ILE A 427 7.88 30.90 26.59
N LEU A 428 7.53 29.78 27.22
CA LEU A 428 8.34 28.56 27.23
C LEU A 428 8.16 27.76 25.93
N ALA A 429 9.26 27.17 25.45
CA ALA A 429 9.30 26.40 24.21
C ALA A 429 8.27 25.25 24.18
N ASP A 430 8.09 24.52 25.29
CA ASP A 430 7.11 23.42 25.36
C ASP A 430 5.67 23.91 25.24
N GLY A 431 5.36 25.07 25.81
CA GLY A 431 4.05 25.71 25.65
C GLY A 431 3.84 26.22 24.23
N GLN A 432 4.86 26.82 23.61
CA GLN A 432 4.82 27.23 22.20
C GLN A 432 4.56 26.05 21.27
N LEU A 433 5.14 24.90 21.60
CA LEU A 433 4.94 23.65 20.90
C LEU A 433 3.50 23.12 21.06
N ASP A 434 2.95 23.09 22.28
CA ASP A 434 1.55 22.69 22.51
C ASP A 434 0.56 23.59 21.77
N ARG A 435 0.80 24.90 21.79
CA ARG A 435 0.03 25.87 21.02
C ARG A 435 0.12 25.61 19.52
N ALA A 436 1.33 25.39 18.98
CA ALA A 436 1.51 25.10 17.56
C ALA A 436 0.83 23.78 17.14
N ARG A 437 0.83 22.75 17.99
CA ARG A 437 0.06 21.52 17.77
C ARG A 437 -1.43 21.80 17.76
N ALA A 438 -1.92 22.58 18.71
CA ALA A 438 -3.34 22.92 18.79
C ALA A 438 -3.81 23.70 17.55
N ILE A 439 -3.02 24.67 17.09
CA ILE A 439 -3.30 25.45 15.88
C ILE A 439 -3.26 24.54 14.65
N ALA A 440 -2.28 23.65 14.51
CA ALA A 440 -2.22 22.70 13.40
C ALA A 440 -3.45 21.78 13.36
N ALA A 441 -3.92 21.30 14.52
CA ALA A 441 -5.14 20.49 14.62
C ALA A 441 -6.41 21.30 14.27
N LEU A 442 -6.48 22.57 14.68
CA LEU A 442 -7.56 23.48 14.29
C LEU A 442 -7.58 23.73 12.78
N VAL A 443 -6.41 23.93 12.15
CA VAL A 443 -6.28 24.10 10.70
C VAL A 443 -6.84 22.87 9.97
N GLU A 444 -6.44 21.66 10.37
CA GLU A 444 -6.93 20.40 9.78
C GLU A 444 -8.45 20.20 9.99
N LEU A 445 -9.02 20.74 11.07
CA LEU A 445 -10.45 20.69 11.36
C LEU A 445 -11.23 21.75 10.57
N ASP A 446 -10.71 22.96 10.44
CA ASP A 446 -11.28 24.02 9.61
C ASP A 446 -11.32 23.60 8.14
N LEU A 447 -10.25 22.96 7.64
CA LEU A 447 -10.23 22.35 6.31
C LEU A 447 -11.29 21.23 6.16
N ALA A 448 -11.47 20.38 7.18
CA ALA A 448 -12.49 19.34 7.16
C ALA A 448 -13.93 19.89 7.21
N ARG A 449 -14.12 21.07 7.81
CA ARG A 449 -15.37 21.84 7.81
C ARG A 449 -15.58 22.65 6.54
N GLY A 450 -14.54 22.81 5.72
CA GLY A 450 -14.58 23.63 4.51
C GLY A 450 -14.34 25.13 4.74
N ASP A 451 -13.84 25.53 5.91
CA ASP A 451 -13.45 26.91 6.21
C ASP A 451 -11.95 27.14 5.90
N ARG A 452 -11.63 27.17 4.60
CA ARG A 452 -10.26 27.40 4.14
C ARG A 452 -9.68 28.75 4.57
N THR A 453 -10.54 29.76 4.73
CA THR A 453 -10.11 31.12 5.06
C THR A 453 -9.65 31.19 6.52
N ALA A 454 -10.41 30.60 7.44
CA ALA A 454 -10.00 30.47 8.84
C ALA A 454 -8.73 29.62 8.96
N ALA A 455 -8.66 28.49 8.24
CA ALA A 455 -7.50 27.61 8.22
C ALA A 455 -6.21 28.36 7.79
N ARG A 456 -6.27 29.12 6.69
CA ARG A 456 -5.14 29.91 6.19
C ARG A 456 -4.75 31.02 7.17
N ALA A 457 -5.72 31.79 7.66
CA ALA A 457 -5.48 32.88 8.60
C ALA A 457 -4.80 32.38 9.88
N ARG A 458 -5.30 31.29 10.49
CA ARG A 458 -4.68 30.68 11.67
C ARG A 458 -3.22 30.29 11.44
N ALA A 459 -2.92 29.66 10.30
CA ALA A 459 -1.56 29.22 9.99
C ALA A 459 -0.62 30.43 9.75
N GLU A 460 -1.05 31.40 8.94
CA GLU A 460 -0.23 32.56 8.57
C GLU A 460 -0.01 33.53 9.74
N ASP A 461 -1.07 33.90 10.46
CA ASP A 461 -1.00 34.81 11.62
C ASP A 461 -0.03 34.27 12.68
N SER A 462 -0.12 32.97 12.95
CA SER A 462 0.74 32.31 13.93
C SER A 462 2.20 32.23 13.46
N LEU A 463 2.45 32.10 12.15
CA LEU A 463 3.81 32.08 11.59
C LEU A 463 4.52 33.43 11.64
N HIS A 464 3.78 34.53 11.83
CA HIS A 464 4.35 35.87 12.02
C HIS A 464 4.89 36.10 13.44
N GLU A 465 4.51 35.25 14.39
CA GLU A 465 4.95 35.32 15.78
C GLU A 465 6.37 34.75 15.99
N PRO A 466 7.07 35.15 17.08
CA PRO A 466 8.35 34.57 17.44
C PRO A 466 8.18 33.13 17.95
N LEU A 467 8.54 32.15 17.12
CA LEU A 467 8.38 30.72 17.40
C LEU A 467 9.72 29.98 17.49
N GLY A 468 9.78 28.99 18.38
CA GLY A 468 10.83 27.98 18.36
C GLY A 468 10.85 27.18 17.03
N PRO A 469 12.00 26.58 16.66
CA PRO A 469 12.15 25.87 15.37
C PRO A 469 11.12 24.76 15.13
N GLU A 470 10.80 23.99 16.16
CA GLU A 470 9.87 22.86 16.11
C GLU A 470 8.40 23.31 15.95
N ALA A 471 8.00 24.35 16.70
CA ALA A 471 6.68 24.97 16.60
C ALA A 471 6.46 25.56 15.20
N ARG A 472 7.49 26.26 14.68
CA ARG A 472 7.47 26.82 13.32
C ARG A 472 7.34 25.74 12.25
N ALA A 473 8.08 24.63 12.39
CA ALA A 473 7.98 23.53 11.45
C ALA A 473 6.58 22.91 11.40
N ARG A 474 5.91 22.74 12.55
CA ARG A 474 4.52 22.25 12.61
C ARG A 474 3.54 23.17 11.89
N LEU A 475 3.63 24.47 12.12
CA LEU A 475 2.75 25.43 11.43
C LEU A 475 3.01 25.49 9.92
N LEU A 476 4.26 25.29 9.48
CA LEU A 476 4.57 25.17 8.05
C LEU A 476 3.99 23.88 7.43
N VAL A 477 3.92 22.78 8.19
CA VAL A 477 3.21 21.56 7.77
C VAL A 477 1.70 21.80 7.67
N ALA A 478 1.13 22.57 8.60
CA ALA A 478 -0.28 22.96 8.55
C ALA A 478 -0.57 23.89 7.35
N LEU A 479 0.29 24.87 7.08
CA LEU A 479 0.21 25.71 5.88
C LEU A 479 0.30 24.87 4.59
N ALA A 480 1.17 23.86 4.56
CA ALA A 480 1.24 22.93 3.43
C ALA A 480 -0.08 22.17 3.22
N ALA A 481 -0.85 21.86 4.28
CA ALA A 481 -2.16 21.25 4.13
C ALA A 481 -3.19 22.22 3.52
N VAL A 482 -3.11 23.51 3.89
CA VAL A 482 -3.93 24.57 3.28
C VAL A 482 -3.57 24.73 1.79
N ASP A 483 -2.29 24.77 1.46
CA ASP A 483 -1.81 24.89 0.08
C ASP A 483 -2.21 23.67 -0.78
N ASP A 484 -2.21 22.46 -0.22
CA ASP A 484 -2.70 21.25 -0.93
C ASP A 484 -4.21 21.30 -1.13
N HIS A 485 -4.97 21.81 -0.14
CA HIS A 485 -6.40 22.07 -0.27
C HIS A 485 -6.69 23.09 -1.38
N ASP A 486 -5.87 24.13 -1.52
CA ASP A 486 -5.95 25.11 -2.61
C ASP A 486 -5.45 24.55 -3.97
N GLY A 487 -4.80 23.39 -3.97
CA GLY A 487 -4.34 22.70 -5.18
C GLY A 487 -3.02 23.24 -5.74
N ASP A 488 -2.17 23.84 -4.91
CA ASP A 488 -0.85 24.37 -5.31
C ASP A 488 0.30 23.46 -4.81
N PRO A 489 0.68 22.42 -5.59
CA PRO A 489 1.73 21.49 -5.17
C PRO A 489 3.11 22.16 -5.00
N SER A 490 3.35 23.28 -5.69
CA SER A 490 4.62 24.03 -5.58
C SER A 490 4.69 24.77 -4.25
N ALA A 491 3.58 25.39 -3.82
CA ALA A 491 3.47 26.01 -2.50
C ALA A 491 3.60 24.96 -1.38
N VAL A 492 2.92 23.80 -1.52
CA VAL A 492 3.08 22.64 -0.61
C VAL A 492 4.55 22.26 -0.44
N ARG A 493 5.26 22.04 -1.55
CA ARG A 493 6.68 21.65 -1.50
C ARG A 493 7.55 22.76 -0.90
N THR A 494 7.24 24.02 -1.16
CA THR A 494 7.94 25.17 -0.59
C THR A 494 7.74 25.23 0.94
N ALA A 495 6.51 25.10 1.40
CA ALA A 495 6.17 25.07 2.83
C ALA A 495 6.87 23.89 3.55
N LEU A 496 6.82 22.68 2.97
CA LEU A 496 7.51 21.50 3.52
C LEU A 496 9.03 21.63 3.52
N THR A 497 9.62 22.26 2.50
CA THR A 497 11.07 22.52 2.45
C THR A 497 11.46 23.52 3.55
N ARG A 498 10.66 24.56 3.77
CA ARG A 498 10.85 25.51 4.88
C ARG A 498 10.68 24.82 6.24
N ALA A 499 9.73 23.89 6.37
CA ALA A 499 9.51 23.10 7.59
C ALA A 499 10.75 22.25 7.93
N ALA A 500 11.29 21.53 6.93
CA ALA A 500 12.52 20.77 7.08
C ALA A 500 13.72 21.67 7.47
N GLY A 501 13.84 22.84 6.84
CA GLY A 501 14.87 23.82 7.18
C GLY A 501 14.75 24.38 8.60
N ALA A 502 13.52 24.62 9.08
CA ALA A 502 13.25 25.04 10.45
C ALA A 502 13.69 23.95 11.45
N LEU A 503 13.29 22.69 11.23
CA LEU A 503 13.72 21.58 12.09
C LEU A 503 15.25 21.41 12.13
N ALA A 504 15.92 21.51 10.98
CA ALA A 504 17.36 21.37 10.90
C ALA A 504 18.13 22.45 11.71
N ALA A 505 17.50 23.58 12.00
CA ALA A 505 18.07 24.66 12.80
C ALA A 505 17.91 24.47 14.32
N GLY A 506 17.10 23.49 14.77
CA GLY A 506 16.79 23.23 16.18
C GLY A 506 17.16 21.81 16.65
N ALA A 507 16.54 21.36 17.74
CA ALA A 507 16.58 19.95 18.13
C ALA A 507 15.77 19.12 17.11
N SER A 508 16.31 17.97 16.70
CA SER A 508 15.67 17.11 15.68
C SER A 508 14.53 16.32 16.29
N ASP A 509 13.29 16.77 16.08
CA ASP A 509 12.10 15.93 16.27
C ASP A 509 11.99 15.00 15.05
N GLU A 510 12.44 13.76 15.22
CA GLU A 510 12.45 12.75 14.16
C GLU A 510 11.04 12.35 13.70
N GLU A 511 10.03 12.42 14.57
CA GLU A 511 8.64 12.12 14.20
C GLU A 511 8.12 13.18 13.22
N LEU A 512 8.30 14.46 13.55
CA LEU A 512 7.92 15.54 12.66
C LEU A 512 8.76 15.54 11.37
N ALA A 513 10.05 15.23 11.45
CA ALA A 513 10.90 15.11 10.27
C ALA A 513 10.41 14.00 9.33
N ALA A 514 10.03 12.83 9.86
CA ALA A 514 9.48 11.73 9.07
C ALA A 514 8.14 12.11 8.41
N ILE A 515 7.25 12.82 9.13
CA ILE A 515 5.98 13.34 8.57
C ILE A 515 6.25 14.32 7.41
N ILE A 516 7.21 15.24 7.56
CA ILE A 516 7.57 16.19 6.50
C ILE A 516 8.07 15.46 5.25
N VAL A 517 8.92 14.43 5.42
CA VAL A 517 9.44 13.63 4.30
C VAL A 517 8.31 12.85 3.63
N ALA A 518 7.42 12.22 4.40
CA ALA A 518 6.25 11.51 3.86
C ALA A 518 5.33 12.45 3.05
N ARG A 519 4.91 13.59 3.63
CA ARG A 519 4.09 14.59 2.93
C ARG A 519 4.78 15.16 1.68
N ARG A 520 6.11 15.26 1.69
CA ARG A 520 6.88 15.67 0.49
C ARG A 520 6.83 14.62 -0.61
N ALA A 521 6.84 13.32 -0.27
CA ALA A 521 6.62 12.27 -1.25
C ALA A 521 5.24 12.39 -1.89
N ALA A 522 4.18 12.61 -1.10
CA ALA A 522 2.84 12.84 -1.62
C ALA A 522 2.75 14.08 -2.55
N ALA A 523 3.39 15.20 -2.18
CA ALA A 523 3.47 16.37 -3.06
C ALA A 523 4.17 16.07 -4.40
N LEU A 524 5.25 15.29 -4.38
CA LEU A 524 5.94 14.84 -5.61
C LEU A 524 5.08 13.91 -6.47
N VAL A 525 4.24 13.06 -5.86
CA VAL A 525 3.22 12.28 -6.58
C VAL A 525 2.27 13.22 -7.31
N HIS A 526 1.77 14.26 -6.65
CA HIS A 526 0.87 15.22 -7.30
C HIS A 526 1.54 16.05 -8.41
N GLU A 527 2.87 16.25 -8.36
CA GLU A 527 3.65 16.82 -9.47
C GLU A 527 3.95 15.81 -10.61
N GLY A 528 3.54 14.53 -10.49
CA GLY A 528 3.83 13.47 -11.46
C GLY A 528 5.26 12.91 -11.39
N ARG A 529 6.04 13.24 -10.35
CA ARG A 529 7.47 12.88 -10.21
C ARG A 529 7.64 11.53 -9.49
N VAL A 530 7.14 10.47 -10.10
CA VAL A 530 7.03 9.10 -9.53
C VAL A 530 8.36 8.57 -8.96
N ALA A 531 9.45 8.69 -9.71
CA ALA A 531 10.75 8.14 -9.30
C ALA A 531 11.32 8.84 -8.05
N GLU A 532 11.21 10.16 -7.99
CA GLU A 532 11.64 10.94 -6.83
C GLU A 532 10.72 10.72 -5.64
N ALA A 533 9.40 10.67 -5.86
CA ALA A 533 8.43 10.35 -4.82
C ALA A 533 8.74 9.01 -4.16
N ARG A 534 9.07 7.97 -4.95
CA ARG A 534 9.47 6.65 -4.43
C ARG A 534 10.72 6.74 -3.56
N ALA A 535 11.78 7.39 -4.03
CA ALA A 535 13.03 7.51 -3.27
C ALA A 535 12.83 8.28 -1.95
N VAL A 536 12.02 9.33 -1.96
CA VAL A 536 11.67 10.11 -0.76
C VAL A 536 10.80 9.28 0.18
N LEU A 537 9.88 8.47 -0.34
CA LEU A 537 9.03 7.59 0.46
C LEU A 537 9.83 6.45 1.13
N ASP A 538 10.83 5.91 0.44
CA ASP A 538 11.74 4.91 1.00
C ASP A 538 12.56 5.51 2.17
N ASP A 539 13.02 6.77 2.07
CA ASP A 539 13.64 7.50 3.19
C ASP A 539 12.65 7.71 4.35
N ALA A 540 11.40 8.08 4.05
CA ALA A 540 10.35 8.23 5.07
C ALA A 540 10.07 6.91 5.81
N ARG A 541 10.00 5.79 5.07
CA ARG A 541 9.79 4.45 5.64
C ARG A 541 10.95 4.05 6.55
N LEU A 542 12.19 4.31 6.13
CA LEU A 542 13.37 4.02 6.94
C LEU A 542 13.38 4.82 8.25
N ARG A 543 13.01 6.11 8.19
CA ARG A 543 12.87 6.96 9.38
C ARG A 543 11.76 6.47 10.30
N ALA A 544 10.58 6.17 9.73
CA ALA A 544 9.44 5.65 10.48
C ALA A 544 9.78 4.34 11.21
N GLY A 545 10.63 3.49 10.64
CA GLY A 545 11.08 2.25 11.27
C GLY A 545 11.96 2.42 12.50
N ALA A 546 12.47 3.62 12.77
CA ALA A 546 13.19 3.93 13.99
C ALA A 546 12.29 4.50 15.11
N LEU A 547 10.99 4.64 14.85
CA LEU A 547 10.04 5.38 15.70
C LEU A 547 8.87 4.51 16.14
N ASP A 548 8.36 4.73 17.36
CA ASP A 548 7.10 4.12 17.84
C ASP A 548 5.93 5.11 17.73
N ALA A 549 5.60 5.50 16.49
CA ALA A 549 4.54 6.47 16.24
C ALA A 549 3.65 6.02 15.09
N ILE A 550 2.45 5.54 15.40
CA ILE A 550 1.51 5.04 14.39
C ILE A 550 1.14 6.15 13.40
N ALA A 551 1.01 7.39 13.86
CA ALA A 551 0.71 8.53 13.00
C ALA A 551 1.78 8.74 11.90
N VAL A 552 3.06 8.46 12.21
CA VAL A 552 4.14 8.52 11.22
C VAL A 552 4.03 7.37 10.22
N ALA A 553 3.79 6.14 10.70
CA ALA A 553 3.59 4.98 9.85
C ALA A 553 2.38 5.15 8.91
N GLU A 554 1.29 5.73 9.41
CA GLU A 554 0.11 6.06 8.61
C GLU A 554 0.38 7.13 7.56
N ALA A 555 1.12 8.21 7.89
CA ALA A 555 1.49 9.23 6.91
C ALA A 555 2.33 8.64 5.76
N VAL A 556 3.24 7.69 6.06
CA VAL A 556 3.98 6.92 5.05
C VAL A 556 3.02 6.03 4.24
N GLY A 557 2.06 5.37 4.91
CA GLY A 557 1.03 4.55 4.27
C GLY A 557 0.15 5.34 3.29
N GLU A 558 -0.33 6.51 3.69
CA GLU A 558 -1.14 7.41 2.84
C GLU A 558 -0.36 7.90 1.63
N SER A 559 0.92 8.27 1.82
CA SER A 559 1.81 8.66 0.72
C SER A 559 2.07 7.51 -0.25
N ARG A 560 2.12 6.26 0.25
CA ARG A 560 2.22 5.06 -0.59
C ARG A 560 0.94 4.83 -1.39
N ILE A 561 -0.24 4.96 -0.77
CA ILE A 561 -1.53 4.86 -1.46
C ILE A 561 -1.59 5.85 -2.63
N ALA A 562 -1.16 7.10 -2.40
CA ALA A 562 -1.09 8.10 -3.47
C ALA A 562 -0.14 7.69 -4.61
N LEU A 563 1.04 7.17 -4.28
CA LEU A 563 2.02 6.68 -5.28
C LEU A 563 1.47 5.50 -6.08
N ASP A 564 0.83 4.52 -5.44
CA ASP A 564 0.23 3.36 -6.10
C ASP A 564 -0.90 3.78 -7.03
N THR A 565 -1.75 4.71 -6.57
CA THR A 565 -2.82 5.31 -7.36
C THR A 565 -2.30 5.93 -8.65
N LEU A 566 -1.22 6.71 -8.55
CA LEU A 566 -0.60 7.37 -9.71
C LEU A 566 0.07 6.37 -10.67
N ARG A 567 0.69 5.31 -10.15
CA ARG A 567 1.28 4.22 -10.97
C ARG A 567 0.23 3.35 -11.63
N GLY A 568 -1.03 3.47 -11.22
CA GLY A 568 -2.14 2.68 -11.73
C GLY A 568 -2.35 1.35 -11.00
N ASP A 569 -1.68 1.10 -9.87
CA ASP A 569 -1.91 -0.09 -9.04
C ASP A 569 -3.08 0.16 -8.08
N ARG A 570 -4.30 0.20 -8.62
CA ARG A 570 -5.50 0.52 -7.85
C ARG A 570 -5.85 -0.56 -6.83
N GLU A 571 -5.59 -1.81 -7.16
CA GLU A 571 -5.87 -2.93 -6.27
C GLU A 571 -5.04 -2.83 -4.99
N ALA A 572 -3.73 -2.56 -5.11
CA ALA A 572 -2.90 -2.39 -3.93
C ALA A 572 -3.24 -1.11 -3.15
N ALA A 573 -3.59 -0.01 -3.83
CA ALA A 573 -4.03 1.23 -3.20
C ALA A 573 -5.31 1.03 -2.37
N ILE A 574 -6.31 0.33 -2.91
CA ILE A 574 -7.59 0.02 -2.26
C ILE A 574 -7.39 -0.97 -1.11
N ALA A 575 -6.57 -2.01 -1.29
CA ALA A 575 -6.28 -2.97 -0.23
C ALA A 575 -5.62 -2.27 0.97
N ARG A 576 -4.66 -1.37 0.72
CA ARG A 576 -4.02 -0.54 1.75
C ARG A 576 -5.01 0.44 2.39
N GLY A 577 -5.82 1.14 1.61
CA GLY A 577 -6.85 2.06 2.12
C GLY A 577 -7.86 1.36 3.03
N SER A 578 -8.36 0.20 2.60
CA SER A 578 -9.29 -0.62 3.39
C SER A 578 -8.67 -1.15 4.68
N ALA A 579 -7.40 -1.59 4.63
CA ALA A 579 -6.66 -2.01 5.81
C ALA A 579 -6.46 -0.84 6.79
N LEU A 580 -6.13 0.35 6.28
CA LEU A 580 -5.97 1.58 7.08
C LEU A 580 -7.28 1.96 7.78
N THR A 581 -8.40 1.99 7.06
CA THR A 581 -9.74 2.27 7.63
C THR A 581 -10.08 1.30 8.76
N ARG A 582 -9.90 -0.02 8.53
CA ARG A 582 -10.18 -1.03 9.56
C ARG A 582 -9.28 -0.86 10.78
N ALA A 583 -8.00 -0.61 10.55
CA ALA A 583 -7.02 -0.44 11.61
C ALA A 583 -7.32 0.80 12.48
N ARG A 584 -7.73 1.92 11.86
CA ARG A 584 -8.13 3.15 12.56
C ARG A 584 -9.40 2.97 13.39
N ARG A 585 -10.42 2.29 12.86
CA ARG A 585 -11.64 1.94 13.62
C ARG A 585 -11.34 1.03 14.81
N ALA A 586 -10.54 -0.01 14.62
CA ALA A 586 -10.15 -0.92 15.70
C ALA A 586 -9.40 -0.20 16.84
N ARG A 587 -8.77 0.93 16.52
CA ARG A 587 -8.04 1.80 17.42
C ARG A 587 -8.88 2.89 18.09
N GLY A 588 -10.11 3.11 17.60
CA GLY A 588 -11.01 4.17 18.08
C GLY A 588 -10.76 5.55 17.46
N ASP A 589 -9.98 5.64 16.38
CA ASP A 589 -9.82 6.89 15.60
C ASP A 589 -10.87 6.96 14.49
N GLU A 590 -12.08 7.37 14.86
CA GLU A 590 -13.22 7.39 13.96
C GLU A 590 -13.12 8.52 12.93
N LEU A 591 -12.55 9.68 13.28
CA LEU A 591 -12.36 10.77 12.31
C LEU A 591 -11.40 10.36 11.19
N ALA A 592 -10.22 9.80 11.53
CA ALA A 592 -9.26 9.39 10.52
C ALA A 592 -9.76 8.17 9.73
N ALA A 593 -10.56 7.30 10.35
CA ALA A 593 -11.24 6.20 9.65
C ALA A 593 -12.21 6.71 8.58
N LEU A 594 -13.09 7.67 8.93
CA LEU A 594 -14.01 8.28 7.96
C LEU A 594 -13.27 8.98 6.82
N ARG A 595 -12.17 9.68 7.10
CA ARG A 595 -11.30 10.28 6.06
C ARG A 595 -10.75 9.22 5.10
N ALA A 596 -10.22 8.11 5.63
CA ALA A 596 -9.70 7.00 4.83
C ALA A 596 -10.80 6.28 4.05
N GLU A 597 -12.00 6.17 4.62
CA GLU A 597 -13.17 5.57 3.98
C GLU A 597 -13.64 6.38 2.76
N VAL A 598 -13.71 7.71 2.89
CA VAL A 598 -14.02 8.60 1.74
C VAL A 598 -12.95 8.50 0.66
N ALA A 599 -11.66 8.52 1.03
CA ALA A 599 -10.58 8.36 0.06
C ALA A 599 -10.63 6.98 -0.64
N THR A 600 -10.98 5.92 0.09
CA THR A 600 -11.16 4.57 -0.49
C THR A 600 -12.39 4.54 -1.41
N ALA A 601 -13.48 5.23 -1.08
CA ALA A 601 -14.65 5.36 -1.94
C ALA A 601 -14.33 6.07 -3.27
N GLU A 602 -13.50 7.12 -3.23
CA GLU A 602 -12.99 7.80 -4.43
C GLU A 602 -12.18 6.83 -5.30
N LEU A 603 -11.29 6.02 -4.70
CA LEU A 603 -10.49 5.02 -5.42
C LEU A 603 -11.33 3.90 -6.05
N GLU A 604 -12.34 3.39 -5.35
CA GLU A 604 -13.26 2.36 -5.86
C GLU A 604 -14.10 2.89 -7.02
N TYR A 605 -14.54 4.15 -6.95
CA TYR A 605 -15.24 4.79 -8.07
C TYR A 605 -14.34 4.90 -9.30
N GLU A 606 -13.10 5.35 -9.13
CA GLU A 606 -12.12 5.46 -10.21
C GLU A 606 -11.70 4.09 -10.78
N ARG A 607 -11.68 3.04 -9.96
CA ARG A 607 -11.54 1.64 -10.41
C ARG A 607 -12.73 1.19 -11.28
N GLY A 608 -13.90 1.78 -11.07
CA GLY A 608 -15.16 1.42 -11.72
C GLY A 608 -15.99 0.42 -10.92
N ASP A 609 -15.72 0.22 -9.64
CA ASP A 609 -16.57 -0.54 -8.71
C ASP A 609 -17.59 0.40 -8.04
N VAL A 610 -18.66 0.68 -8.78
CA VAL A 610 -19.70 1.63 -8.39
C VAL A 610 -20.45 1.17 -7.15
N ALA A 611 -20.68 -0.14 -7.02
CA ALA A 611 -21.36 -0.72 -5.87
C ALA A 611 -20.58 -0.48 -4.58
N ARG A 612 -19.28 -0.78 -4.58
CA ARG A 612 -18.44 -0.59 -3.40
C ARG A 612 -18.22 0.89 -3.07
N ALA A 613 -18.02 1.73 -4.09
CA ALA A 613 -17.90 3.18 -3.91
C ALA A 613 -19.14 3.78 -3.22
N THR A 614 -20.33 3.35 -3.64
CA THR A 614 -21.61 3.79 -3.08
C THR A 614 -21.76 3.40 -1.62
N GLU A 615 -21.44 2.16 -1.28
CA GLU A 615 -21.51 1.64 0.10
C GLU A 615 -20.64 2.47 1.05
N LEU A 616 -19.37 2.67 0.68
CA LEU A 616 -18.39 3.41 1.50
C LEU A 616 -18.77 4.90 1.62
N ALA A 617 -19.15 5.54 0.51
CA ALA A 617 -19.54 6.96 0.53
C ALA A 617 -20.81 7.20 1.36
N HIS A 618 -21.81 6.32 1.28
CA HIS A 618 -23.00 6.42 2.13
C HIS A 618 -22.69 6.18 3.62
N ALA A 619 -21.84 5.19 3.92
CA ALA A 619 -21.42 4.89 5.29
C ALA A 619 -20.72 6.10 5.94
N ALA A 620 -19.86 6.80 5.19
CA ALA A 620 -19.11 7.93 5.71
C ALA A 620 -19.92 9.24 5.76
N ARG A 621 -20.78 9.53 4.77
CA ARG A 621 -21.46 10.84 4.63
C ARG A 621 -22.32 11.18 5.86
N GLY A 622 -23.12 10.24 6.34
CA GLY A 622 -24.06 10.48 7.45
C GLY A 622 -23.38 10.95 8.75
N PRO A 623 -22.39 10.18 9.27
CA PRO A 623 -21.56 10.61 10.39
C PRO A 623 -20.88 11.96 10.18
N LEU A 624 -20.27 12.20 9.01
CA LEU A 624 -19.58 13.45 8.69
C LEU A 624 -20.52 14.67 8.70
N THR A 625 -21.73 14.54 8.15
CA THR A 625 -22.74 15.60 8.18
C THR A 625 -23.19 15.90 9.61
N ARG A 626 -23.44 14.88 10.44
CA ARG A 626 -23.82 15.09 11.85
C ARG A 626 -22.73 15.77 12.66
N ALA A 627 -21.47 15.47 12.35
CA ALA A 627 -20.30 16.08 12.97
C ALA A 627 -19.98 17.51 12.43
N GLY A 628 -20.75 18.02 11.46
CA GLY A 628 -20.52 19.35 10.88
C GLY A 628 -19.25 19.44 10.00
N LEU A 629 -18.71 18.31 9.55
CA LEU A 629 -17.49 18.24 8.71
C LEU A 629 -17.86 18.35 7.23
N ILE A 630 -18.37 19.52 6.83
CA ILE A 630 -19.00 19.75 5.52
C ILE A 630 -18.05 19.43 4.36
N GLY A 631 -16.77 19.84 4.43
CA GLY A 631 -15.80 19.57 3.36
C GLY A 631 -15.58 18.08 3.10
N LEU A 632 -15.53 17.25 4.15
CA LEU A 632 -15.44 15.79 4.02
C LEU A 632 -16.79 15.16 3.57
N ALA A 633 -17.91 15.67 4.08
CA ALA A 633 -19.24 15.20 3.68
C ALA A 633 -19.52 15.48 2.19
N GLU A 634 -19.09 16.63 1.68
CA GLU A 634 -19.20 16.99 0.27
C GLU A 634 -18.29 16.15 -0.62
N ARG A 635 -17.12 15.71 -0.15
CA ARG A 635 -16.30 14.72 -0.88
C ARG A 635 -17.02 13.39 -1.03
N ALA A 636 -17.64 12.90 0.04
CA ALA A 636 -18.48 11.69 -0.03
C ALA A 636 -19.68 11.89 -0.98
N GLU A 637 -20.30 13.07 -0.96
CA GLU A 637 -21.39 13.42 -1.86
C GLU A 637 -20.94 13.53 -3.33
N LEU A 638 -19.72 13.99 -3.60
CA LEU A 638 -19.13 14.00 -4.93
C LEU A 638 -19.04 12.58 -5.49
N VAL A 639 -18.60 11.60 -4.69
CA VAL A 639 -18.57 10.18 -5.09
C VAL A 639 -19.98 9.69 -5.42
N LEU A 640 -20.97 9.97 -4.58
CA LEU A 640 -22.37 9.58 -4.83
C LEU A 640 -22.95 10.23 -6.10
N ALA A 641 -22.64 11.50 -6.36
CA ALA A 641 -23.07 12.18 -7.59
C ALA A 641 -22.37 11.61 -8.84
N ALA A 642 -21.11 11.20 -8.70
CA ALA A 642 -20.35 10.55 -9.76
C ALA A 642 -20.89 9.14 -10.06
N VAL A 643 -21.38 8.42 -9.04
CA VAL A 643 -22.13 7.18 -9.18
C VAL A 643 -23.46 7.41 -9.91
N ASP A 644 -24.26 8.39 -9.47
CA ASP A 644 -25.52 8.71 -10.15
C ASP A 644 -25.28 9.06 -11.63
N LEU A 645 -24.17 9.74 -11.97
CA LEU A 645 -23.76 9.96 -13.36
C LEU A 645 -23.41 8.65 -14.08
N ALA A 646 -22.64 7.77 -13.45
CA ALA A 646 -22.28 6.47 -14.02
C ALA A 646 -23.48 5.56 -14.29
N GLU A 647 -24.53 5.66 -13.48
CA GLU A 647 -25.83 5.00 -13.64
C GLU A 647 -26.82 5.78 -14.53
N VAL A 648 -26.39 6.91 -15.11
CA VAL A 648 -27.17 7.78 -16.01
C VAL A 648 -28.45 8.32 -15.34
N ARG A 649 -28.37 8.66 -14.05
CA ARG A 649 -29.40 9.38 -13.28
C ARG A 649 -29.13 10.88 -13.33
N LEU A 650 -29.14 11.44 -14.54
CA LEU A 650 -28.67 12.80 -14.82
C LEU A 650 -29.41 13.89 -14.03
N GLU A 651 -30.71 13.71 -13.79
CA GLU A 651 -31.52 14.64 -13.00
C GLU A 651 -31.10 14.73 -11.52
N ARG A 652 -30.49 13.66 -10.97
CA ARG A 652 -29.92 13.66 -9.62
C ARG A 652 -28.49 14.15 -9.61
N ALA A 653 -27.67 13.65 -10.55
CA ALA A 653 -26.24 13.96 -10.59
C ALA A 653 -25.97 15.44 -10.90
N ARG A 654 -26.59 16.00 -11.93
CA ARG A 654 -26.22 17.32 -12.47
C ARG A 654 -26.35 18.46 -11.46
N PRO A 655 -27.49 18.65 -10.75
CA PRO A 655 -27.62 19.75 -9.81
C PRO A 655 -26.60 19.69 -8.66
N VAL A 656 -26.26 18.47 -8.22
CA VAL A 656 -25.27 18.25 -7.16
C VAL A 656 -23.87 18.57 -7.68
N LEU A 657 -23.48 18.06 -8.86
CA LEU A 657 -22.17 18.31 -9.46
C LEU A 657 -21.95 19.80 -9.76
N ASP A 658 -22.97 20.50 -10.26
CA ASP A 658 -22.91 21.94 -10.52
C ASP A 658 -22.69 22.74 -9.23
N ARG A 659 -23.39 22.38 -8.15
CA ARG A 659 -23.20 22.99 -6.83
C ARG A 659 -21.80 22.72 -6.28
N LEU A 660 -21.35 21.47 -6.33
CA LEU A 660 -20.06 21.06 -5.79
C LEU A 660 -18.88 21.67 -6.57
N ALA A 661 -19.00 21.85 -7.89
CA ALA A 661 -18.00 22.55 -8.70
C ALA A 661 -17.74 23.99 -8.21
N GLY A 662 -18.77 24.64 -7.66
CA GLY A 662 -18.69 25.99 -7.07
C GLY A 662 -18.50 26.02 -5.55
N SER A 663 -18.46 24.88 -4.86
CA SER A 663 -18.36 24.84 -3.40
C SER A 663 -16.97 25.27 -2.93
N SER A 664 -16.88 26.21 -2.00
CA SER A 664 -15.59 26.57 -1.39
C SER A 664 -15.13 25.59 -0.31
N ALA A 665 -15.99 24.67 0.13
CA ALA A 665 -15.69 23.68 1.17
C ALA A 665 -14.92 22.47 0.63
N LEU A 666 -15.00 22.21 -0.68
CA LEU A 666 -14.25 21.14 -1.33
C LEU A 666 -12.80 21.55 -1.64
N PRO A 667 -11.84 20.63 -1.46
CA PRO A 667 -10.48 20.82 -1.97
C PRO A 667 -10.47 21.11 -3.48
N ALA A 668 -9.53 21.93 -3.94
CA ALA A 668 -9.46 22.37 -5.34
C ALA A 668 -9.47 21.21 -6.34
N ARG A 669 -8.72 20.12 -6.08
CA ARG A 669 -8.74 18.93 -6.94
C ARG A 669 -10.13 18.27 -7.02
N ALA A 670 -10.86 18.22 -5.90
CA ALA A 670 -12.22 17.69 -5.87
C ALA A 670 -13.21 18.62 -6.60
N ARG A 671 -13.04 19.94 -6.52
CA ARG A 671 -13.84 20.92 -7.28
C ARG A 671 -13.62 20.79 -8.79
N VAL A 672 -12.36 20.66 -9.20
CA VAL A 672 -11.99 20.38 -10.60
C VAL A 672 -12.67 19.10 -11.08
N ARG A 673 -12.60 18.03 -10.28
CA ARG A 673 -13.27 16.76 -10.61
C ARG A 673 -14.78 16.92 -10.70
N ALA A 674 -15.42 17.64 -9.78
CA ALA A 674 -16.85 17.94 -9.83
C ALA A 674 -17.23 18.71 -11.09
N ALA A 675 -16.43 19.71 -11.50
CA ALA A 675 -16.64 20.48 -12.72
C ALA A 675 -16.50 19.62 -14.00
N GLN A 676 -15.53 18.72 -14.04
CA GLN A 676 -15.36 17.77 -15.14
C GLN A 676 -16.56 16.82 -15.26
N LEU A 677 -17.01 16.25 -14.14
CA LEU A 677 -18.18 15.38 -14.09
C LEU A 677 -19.47 16.15 -14.43
N ALA A 678 -19.59 17.41 -14.02
CA ALA A 678 -20.71 18.27 -14.41
C ALA A 678 -20.73 18.50 -15.94
N ALA A 679 -19.57 18.75 -16.55
CA ALA A 679 -19.46 18.88 -18.00
C ALA A 679 -19.84 17.58 -18.73
N GLU A 680 -19.41 16.43 -18.20
CA GLU A 680 -19.82 15.10 -18.70
C GLU A 680 -21.34 14.89 -18.59
N ALA A 681 -21.94 15.24 -17.45
CA ALA A 681 -23.39 15.16 -17.23
C ALA A 681 -24.18 16.06 -18.22
N ARG A 682 -23.67 17.27 -18.52
CA ARG A 682 -24.27 18.17 -19.53
C ARG A 682 -24.18 17.58 -20.94
N ALA A 683 -23.03 17.03 -21.31
CA ALA A 683 -22.86 16.35 -22.59
C ALA A 683 -23.82 15.16 -22.72
N ALA A 684 -23.95 14.34 -21.66
CA ALA A 684 -24.87 13.20 -21.62
C ALA A 684 -26.34 13.61 -21.73
N ALA A 685 -26.70 14.78 -21.18
CA ALA A 685 -28.04 15.38 -21.28
C ALA A 685 -28.32 16.05 -22.63
N GLY A 686 -27.38 16.01 -23.59
CA GLY A 686 -27.53 16.60 -24.92
C GLY A 686 -27.13 18.08 -25.03
N GLN A 687 -26.63 18.69 -23.95
CA GLN A 687 -26.11 20.07 -23.95
C GLN A 687 -24.67 20.11 -24.46
N ARG A 688 -24.48 19.80 -25.75
CA ARG A 688 -23.15 19.57 -26.36
C ARG A 688 -22.32 20.84 -26.51
N GLY A 689 -22.96 22.00 -26.70
CA GLY A 689 -22.26 23.28 -26.92
C GLY A 689 -21.41 23.69 -25.72
N GLY A 690 -20.10 23.81 -25.93
CA GLY A 690 -19.13 24.27 -24.91
C GLY A 690 -18.85 23.29 -23.76
N ALA A 691 -19.47 22.09 -23.73
CA ALA A 691 -19.24 21.12 -22.67
C ALA A 691 -17.80 20.58 -22.67
N VAL A 692 -17.24 20.31 -23.86
CA VAL A 692 -15.86 19.85 -24.01
C VAL A 692 -14.86 20.92 -23.60
N ASP A 693 -15.12 22.18 -23.96
CA ASP A 693 -14.28 23.32 -23.56
C ASP A 693 -14.37 23.57 -22.05
N ALA A 694 -15.57 23.53 -21.47
CA ALA A 694 -15.75 23.63 -20.02
C ALA A 694 -15.01 22.53 -19.24
N ALA A 695 -15.01 21.29 -19.74
CA ALA A 695 -14.25 20.19 -19.14
C ALA A 695 -12.73 20.42 -19.20
N ARG A 696 -12.25 20.95 -20.34
CA ARG A 696 -10.84 21.28 -20.58
C ARG A 696 -10.38 22.46 -19.70
N ASP A 697 -11.21 23.48 -19.58
CA ASP A 697 -10.95 24.71 -18.82
C ASP A 697 -11.05 24.49 -17.30
N ALA A 698 -11.79 23.47 -16.86
CA ALA A 698 -11.86 23.09 -15.46
C ALA A 698 -10.52 22.57 -14.91
N ALA A 699 -9.68 21.94 -15.75
CA ALA A 699 -8.42 21.34 -15.32
C ALA A 699 -7.29 22.40 -15.16
N PRO A 700 -6.55 22.41 -14.04
CA PRO A 700 -5.46 23.35 -13.82
C PRO A 700 -4.39 23.24 -14.90
N GLY A 701 -3.75 24.38 -15.22
CA GLY A 701 -2.71 24.54 -16.26
C GLY A 701 -1.74 23.36 -16.37
N ASP A 702 -1.29 22.89 -15.21
CA ASP A 702 -0.09 22.08 -15.03
C ASP A 702 -0.31 20.56 -15.17
N ASP A 703 -1.55 20.06 -15.20
CA ASP A 703 -1.86 18.64 -15.48
C ASP A 703 -2.50 18.47 -16.87
N GLU A 704 -1.65 18.55 -17.90
CA GLU A 704 -2.06 18.40 -19.30
C GLU A 704 -2.69 17.04 -19.58
N LEU A 705 -2.25 15.98 -18.88
CA LEU A 705 -2.75 14.63 -19.07
C LEU A 705 -4.19 14.47 -18.54
N ALA A 706 -4.47 14.97 -17.33
CA ALA A 706 -5.83 14.96 -16.78
C ALA A 706 -6.78 15.82 -17.62
N ARG A 707 -6.30 16.95 -18.14
CA ARG A 707 -7.06 17.81 -19.06
C ARG A 707 -7.44 17.08 -20.35
N ASP A 708 -6.46 16.49 -21.03
CA ASP A 708 -6.70 15.78 -22.30
C ASP A 708 -7.56 14.53 -22.11
N LEU A 709 -7.45 13.83 -20.96
CA LEU A 709 -8.33 12.70 -20.64
C LEU A 709 -9.76 13.15 -20.40
N SER A 710 -9.98 14.26 -19.67
CA SER A 710 -11.30 14.83 -19.48
C SER A 710 -11.91 15.30 -20.81
N GLU A 711 -11.11 15.92 -21.68
CA GLU A 711 -11.53 16.27 -23.05
C GLU A 711 -11.95 15.02 -23.83
N ALA A 712 -11.16 13.95 -23.81
CA ALA A 712 -11.46 12.71 -24.50
C ALA A 712 -12.79 12.08 -24.02
N ARG A 713 -13.00 12.02 -22.70
CA ARG A 713 -14.24 11.49 -22.09
C ARG A 713 -15.46 12.31 -22.53
N VAL A 714 -15.42 13.64 -22.34
CA VAL A 714 -16.57 14.50 -22.62
C VAL A 714 -16.85 14.60 -24.12
N ALA A 715 -15.82 14.64 -24.98
CA ALA A 715 -15.99 14.61 -26.42
C ALA A 715 -16.63 13.30 -26.90
N THR A 716 -16.25 12.16 -26.30
CA THR A 716 -16.88 10.85 -26.58
C THR A 716 -18.37 10.89 -26.23
N VAL A 717 -18.73 11.37 -25.04
CA VAL A 717 -20.14 11.47 -24.61
C VAL A 717 -20.93 12.47 -25.46
N ALA A 718 -20.30 13.57 -25.89
CA ALA A 718 -20.92 14.57 -26.76
C ALA A 718 -21.09 14.09 -28.22
N GLY A 719 -20.40 13.01 -28.62
CA GLY A 719 -20.37 12.51 -29.99
C GLY A 719 -19.40 13.23 -30.92
N ASP A 720 -18.45 14.01 -30.39
CA ASP A 720 -17.38 14.64 -31.19
C ASP A 720 -16.21 13.67 -31.38
N ILE A 721 -16.39 12.74 -32.32
CA ILE A 721 -15.44 11.64 -32.59
C ILE A 721 -14.06 12.17 -32.96
N GLY A 722 -13.98 13.24 -33.76
CA GLY A 722 -12.72 13.80 -34.23
C GLY A 722 -11.87 14.32 -33.08
N ARG A 723 -12.49 15.11 -32.19
CA ARG A 723 -11.84 15.66 -31.00
C ARG A 723 -11.51 14.58 -29.99
N ALA A 724 -12.43 13.64 -29.76
CA ALA A 724 -12.24 12.53 -28.82
C ALA A 724 -11.08 11.61 -29.23
N LEU A 725 -10.95 11.30 -30.52
CA LEU A 725 -9.85 10.47 -31.04
C LEU A 725 -8.50 11.19 -30.98
N ALA A 726 -8.48 12.50 -31.28
CA ALA A 726 -7.27 13.29 -31.15
C ALA A 726 -6.79 13.38 -29.70
N ALA A 727 -7.71 13.64 -28.76
CA ALA A 727 -7.41 13.73 -27.34
C ALA A 727 -6.95 12.37 -26.78
N SER A 728 -7.69 11.28 -27.03
CA SER A 728 -7.31 9.93 -26.54
C SER A 728 -5.92 9.49 -27.02
N ARG A 729 -5.52 9.80 -28.25
CA ARG A 729 -4.17 9.50 -28.76
C ARG A 729 -3.08 10.29 -28.03
N ARG A 730 -3.32 11.57 -27.72
CA ARG A 730 -2.39 12.38 -26.91
C ARG A 730 -2.23 11.80 -25.51
N VAL A 731 -3.36 11.44 -24.87
CA VAL A 731 -3.36 10.83 -23.53
C VAL A 731 -2.61 9.51 -23.54
N ALA A 732 -2.90 8.60 -24.49
CA ALA A 732 -2.22 7.30 -24.55
C ALA A 732 -0.69 7.46 -24.67
N ALA A 733 -0.22 8.34 -25.55
CA ALA A 733 1.21 8.58 -25.73
C ALA A 733 1.88 9.27 -24.52
N ALA A 734 1.15 10.14 -23.81
CA ALA A 734 1.66 10.80 -22.62
C ALA A 734 1.65 9.86 -21.39
N ALA A 735 0.57 9.10 -21.21
CA ALA A 735 0.42 8.12 -20.12
C ALA A 735 1.46 7.00 -20.22
N GLU A 736 1.74 6.51 -21.43
CA GLU A 736 2.77 5.50 -21.67
C GLU A 736 4.17 6.00 -21.27
N ARG A 737 4.53 7.23 -21.67
CA ARG A 737 5.81 7.85 -21.28
C ARG A 737 5.92 8.11 -19.77
N ALA A 738 4.79 8.40 -19.12
CA ALA A 738 4.72 8.68 -17.69
C ALA A 738 4.56 7.41 -16.82
N GLY A 739 4.34 6.25 -17.42
CA GLY A 739 4.06 5.00 -16.69
C GLY A 739 2.72 5.01 -15.93
N ARG A 740 1.72 5.75 -16.43
CA ARG A 740 0.38 5.86 -15.83
C ARG A 740 -0.57 4.85 -16.49
N ALA A 741 -0.49 3.58 -16.07
CA ALA A 741 -1.20 2.47 -16.71
C ALA A 741 -2.73 2.64 -16.72
N ALA A 742 -3.29 3.23 -15.66
CA ALA A 742 -4.74 3.46 -15.57
C ALA A 742 -5.24 4.44 -16.63
N ASP A 743 -4.56 5.58 -16.78
CA ASP A 743 -4.91 6.61 -17.77
C ASP A 743 -4.69 6.09 -19.21
N LEU A 744 -3.64 5.27 -19.41
CA LEU A 744 -3.39 4.59 -20.69
C LEU A 744 -4.53 3.63 -21.05
N ALA A 745 -4.96 2.77 -20.11
CA ALA A 745 -6.03 1.81 -20.34
C ALA A 745 -7.33 2.51 -20.75
N GLU A 746 -7.67 3.61 -20.06
CA GLU A 746 -8.87 4.37 -20.37
C GLU A 746 -8.81 5.08 -21.74
N ALA A 747 -7.67 5.70 -22.07
CA ALA A 747 -7.47 6.32 -23.37
C ALA A 747 -7.57 5.30 -24.52
N LEU A 748 -7.02 4.09 -24.33
CA LEU A 748 -7.11 3.00 -25.32
C LEU A 748 -8.54 2.47 -25.49
N VAL A 749 -9.34 2.43 -24.42
CA VAL A 749 -10.76 2.06 -24.52
C VAL A 749 -11.54 3.09 -25.31
N ILE A 750 -11.34 4.39 -25.02
CA ILE A 750 -11.97 5.48 -25.76
C ILE A 750 -11.57 5.39 -27.24
N GLY A 751 -10.27 5.28 -27.52
CA GLY A 751 -9.77 5.15 -28.89
C GLY A 751 -10.33 3.93 -29.61
N CYS A 752 -10.40 2.76 -28.95
CA CYS A 752 -10.95 1.55 -29.53
C CYS A 752 -12.43 1.71 -29.91
N ARG A 753 -13.26 2.27 -29.03
CA ARG A 753 -14.67 2.55 -29.30
C ARG A 753 -14.83 3.44 -30.54
N LEU A 754 -14.02 4.48 -30.65
CA LEU A 754 -14.08 5.43 -31.76
C LEU A 754 -13.55 4.82 -33.08
N GLU A 755 -12.52 3.96 -33.04
CA GLU A 755 -12.05 3.26 -34.24
C GLU A 755 -13.05 2.19 -34.72
N LEU A 756 -13.77 1.52 -33.81
CA LEU A 756 -14.87 0.62 -34.18
C LEU A 756 -16.02 1.39 -34.84
N ALA A 757 -16.43 2.52 -34.27
CA ALA A 757 -17.44 3.39 -34.87
C ALA A 757 -17.06 3.87 -36.28
N LYS A 758 -15.75 3.98 -36.57
CA LYS A 758 -15.21 4.33 -37.90
C LYS A 758 -15.07 3.15 -38.87
N GLY A 759 -15.23 1.91 -38.41
CA GLY A 759 -14.98 0.69 -39.18
C GLY A 759 -13.51 0.25 -39.28
N GLU A 760 -12.60 0.85 -38.50
CA GLU A 760 -11.15 0.59 -38.52
C GLU A 760 -10.77 -0.58 -37.60
N ARG A 761 -11.08 -1.81 -38.02
CA ARG A 761 -10.99 -3.02 -37.17
C ARG A 761 -9.58 -3.34 -36.67
N ALA A 762 -8.55 -3.20 -37.49
CA ALA A 762 -7.18 -3.53 -37.10
C ALA A 762 -6.67 -2.63 -35.95
N GLY A 763 -6.96 -1.33 -36.06
CA GLY A 763 -6.65 -0.35 -35.00
C GLY A 763 -7.44 -0.61 -33.72
N ALA A 764 -8.74 -0.91 -33.86
CA ALA A 764 -9.59 -1.28 -32.73
C ALA A 764 -9.08 -2.53 -31.99
N ARG A 765 -8.70 -3.60 -32.71
CA ARG A 765 -8.22 -4.85 -32.11
C ARG A 765 -6.94 -4.66 -31.31
N ALA A 766 -5.98 -3.90 -31.86
CA ALA A 766 -4.73 -3.60 -31.18
C ALA A 766 -4.97 -2.82 -29.88
N GLN A 767 -5.85 -1.81 -29.93
CA GLN A 767 -6.20 -1.00 -28.77
C GLN A 767 -7.00 -1.78 -27.72
N ALA A 768 -8.02 -2.55 -28.13
CA ALA A 768 -8.85 -3.35 -27.22
C ALA A 768 -8.03 -4.40 -26.46
N SER A 769 -7.16 -5.14 -27.18
CA SER A 769 -6.32 -6.18 -26.59
C SER A 769 -5.33 -5.59 -25.59
N ARG A 770 -4.75 -4.42 -25.91
CA ARG A 770 -3.85 -3.71 -25.01
C ARG A 770 -4.64 -3.16 -23.80
N ALA A 771 -5.75 -2.49 -24.03
CA ALA A 771 -6.62 -1.95 -22.98
C ALA A 771 -7.05 -3.03 -21.98
N ALA A 772 -7.44 -4.22 -22.43
CA ALA A 772 -7.84 -5.32 -21.55
C ALA A 772 -6.69 -5.77 -20.64
N ARG A 773 -5.45 -5.84 -21.15
CA ARG A 773 -4.26 -6.20 -20.37
C ARG A 773 -3.87 -5.10 -19.38
N GLU A 774 -3.79 -3.85 -19.85
CA GLU A 774 -3.43 -2.71 -18.99
C GLU A 774 -4.49 -2.50 -17.90
N ALA A 775 -5.78 -2.59 -18.23
CA ALA A 775 -6.86 -2.48 -17.25
C ALA A 775 -6.83 -3.62 -16.24
N ALA A 776 -6.55 -4.86 -16.65
CA ALA A 776 -6.40 -5.98 -15.74
C ALA A 776 -5.20 -5.80 -14.80
N ALA A 777 -4.04 -5.38 -15.34
CA ALA A 777 -2.85 -5.10 -14.54
C ALA A 777 -3.03 -3.92 -13.58
N ALA A 778 -3.81 -2.92 -13.97
CA ALA A 778 -4.15 -1.75 -13.16
C ALA A 778 -5.34 -1.98 -12.20
N GLY A 779 -5.97 -3.15 -12.23
CA GLY A 779 -7.15 -3.49 -11.43
C GLY A 779 -8.45 -2.76 -11.83
N LEU A 780 -8.48 -2.10 -13.00
CA LEU A 780 -9.62 -1.33 -13.50
C LEU A 780 -10.72 -2.23 -14.04
N VAL A 781 -11.96 -2.02 -13.58
CA VAL A 781 -13.11 -2.86 -13.95
C VAL A 781 -13.84 -2.32 -15.16
N ARG A 782 -14.22 -1.03 -15.15
CA ARG A 782 -15.04 -0.44 -16.22
C ARG A 782 -14.31 -0.38 -17.57
N PRO A 783 -13.06 0.11 -17.67
CA PRO A 783 -12.28 0.03 -18.91
C PRO A 783 -12.08 -1.40 -19.40
N ARG A 784 -11.83 -2.36 -18.50
CA ARG A 784 -11.69 -3.77 -18.87
C ARG A 784 -12.99 -4.32 -19.47
N CYS A 785 -14.14 -3.99 -18.88
CA CYS A 785 -15.45 -4.38 -19.40
C CYS A 785 -15.67 -3.85 -20.83
N HIS A 786 -15.40 -2.57 -21.08
CA HIS A 786 -15.53 -1.99 -22.43
C HIS A 786 -14.56 -2.62 -23.44
N ALA A 787 -13.32 -2.90 -23.04
CA ALA A 787 -12.34 -3.58 -23.89
C ALA A 787 -12.78 -5.01 -24.25
N LEU A 788 -13.36 -5.76 -23.30
CA LEU A 788 -13.90 -7.10 -23.54
C LEU A 788 -15.10 -7.05 -24.48
N LEU A 789 -16.01 -6.08 -24.33
CA LEU A 789 -17.13 -5.92 -25.27
C LEU A 789 -16.64 -5.59 -26.70
N ALA A 790 -15.60 -4.76 -26.84
CA ALA A 790 -14.97 -4.49 -28.12
C ALA A 790 -14.34 -5.76 -28.74
N LEU A 791 -13.65 -6.56 -27.93
CA LEU A 791 -13.09 -7.85 -28.36
C LEU A 791 -14.18 -8.85 -28.74
N ALA A 792 -15.31 -8.87 -28.02
CA ALA A 792 -16.46 -9.68 -28.36
C ALA A 792 -17.00 -9.33 -29.75
N SER A 793 -17.14 -8.03 -30.05
CA SER A 793 -17.58 -7.54 -31.36
C SER A 793 -16.62 -7.96 -32.48
N LEU A 794 -15.31 -7.76 -32.26
CA LEU A 794 -14.28 -8.10 -33.23
C LEU A 794 -14.17 -9.61 -33.49
N ALA A 795 -14.34 -10.44 -32.46
CA ALA A 795 -14.33 -11.90 -32.59
C ALA A 795 -15.57 -12.40 -33.33
N ARG A 796 -16.75 -11.79 -33.08
CA ARG A 796 -17.97 -12.06 -33.84
C ARG A 796 -17.78 -11.74 -35.32
N ASP A 797 -17.16 -10.61 -35.62
CA ASP A 797 -16.88 -10.19 -37.00
C ASP A 797 -15.87 -11.10 -37.73
N ASP A 798 -15.01 -11.80 -37.00
CA ASP A 798 -14.08 -12.82 -37.51
C ASP A 798 -14.73 -14.21 -37.62
N ASP A 799 -16.03 -14.35 -37.31
CA ASP A 799 -16.75 -15.64 -37.21
C ASP A 799 -16.24 -16.57 -36.09
N ASP A 800 -15.55 -16.02 -35.08
CA ASP A 800 -15.13 -16.72 -33.85
C ASP A 800 -16.16 -16.53 -32.72
N LEU A 801 -17.32 -17.17 -32.89
CA LEU A 801 -18.42 -17.14 -31.92
C LEU A 801 -18.04 -17.65 -30.52
N PRO A 802 -17.21 -18.70 -30.37
CA PRO A 802 -16.73 -19.14 -29.05
C PRO A 802 -15.96 -18.05 -28.30
N ALA A 803 -14.97 -17.41 -28.94
CA ALA A 803 -14.21 -16.34 -28.29
C ALA A 803 -15.09 -15.13 -27.99
N SER A 804 -15.98 -14.76 -28.93
CA SER A 804 -16.93 -13.66 -28.74
C SER A 804 -17.81 -13.88 -27.50
N SER A 805 -18.33 -15.09 -27.33
CA SER A 805 -19.17 -15.47 -26.18
C SER A 805 -18.41 -15.44 -24.86
N ILE A 806 -17.14 -15.85 -24.84
CA ILE A 806 -16.29 -15.78 -23.64
C ILE A 806 -16.09 -14.32 -23.23
N TYR A 807 -15.67 -13.45 -24.17
CA TYR A 807 -15.44 -12.04 -23.85
C TYR A 807 -16.71 -11.34 -23.36
N ALA A 808 -17.87 -11.60 -23.97
CA ALA A 808 -19.13 -11.01 -23.53
C ALA A 808 -19.58 -11.53 -22.15
N ARG A 809 -19.33 -12.81 -21.83
CA ARG A 809 -19.60 -13.38 -20.50
C ARG A 809 -18.71 -12.79 -19.42
N ASP A 810 -17.41 -12.68 -19.69
CA ASP A 810 -16.46 -12.05 -18.76
C ASP A 810 -16.83 -10.58 -18.51
N ALA A 811 -17.24 -9.86 -19.55
CA ALA A 811 -17.73 -8.49 -19.43
C ALA A 811 -18.99 -8.41 -18.57
N LEU A 812 -19.94 -9.34 -18.74
CA LEU A 812 -21.17 -9.42 -17.95
C LEU A 812 -20.88 -9.70 -16.48
N GLU A 813 -20.01 -10.67 -16.17
CA GLU A 813 -19.63 -11.02 -14.79
C GLU A 813 -18.97 -9.83 -14.07
N LEU A 814 -18.06 -9.13 -14.76
CA LEU A 814 -17.43 -7.91 -14.25
C LEU A 814 -18.46 -6.81 -13.99
N ALA A 815 -19.35 -6.54 -14.95
CA ALA A 815 -20.35 -5.49 -14.84
C ALA A 815 -21.37 -5.78 -13.71
N GLN A 816 -21.75 -7.04 -13.51
CA GLN A 816 -22.63 -7.45 -12.43
C GLN A 816 -22.00 -7.25 -11.05
N ARG A 817 -20.74 -7.68 -10.87
CA ARG A 817 -20.03 -7.52 -9.59
C ARG A 817 -19.81 -6.06 -9.22
N ALA A 818 -19.43 -5.23 -10.20
CA ALA A 818 -19.11 -3.82 -9.97
C ALA A 818 -20.34 -2.88 -9.95
N GLY A 819 -21.55 -3.39 -10.17
CA GLY A 819 -22.76 -2.57 -10.20
C GLY A 819 -22.81 -1.59 -11.38
N LEU A 820 -22.43 -2.04 -12.59
CA LEU A 820 -22.39 -1.22 -13.81
C LEU A 820 -23.64 -1.50 -14.68
N PRO A 821 -24.76 -0.76 -14.54
CA PRO A 821 -26.02 -1.13 -15.19
C PRO A 821 -25.99 -1.01 -16.72
N VAL A 822 -25.33 0.02 -17.26
CA VAL A 822 -25.22 0.27 -18.70
C VAL A 822 -24.41 -0.84 -19.38
N GLU A 823 -23.25 -1.15 -18.82
CA GLU A 823 -22.35 -2.20 -19.29
C GLU A 823 -22.97 -3.59 -19.14
N ARG A 824 -23.69 -3.84 -18.04
CA ARG A 824 -24.40 -5.11 -17.83
C ARG A 824 -25.47 -5.33 -18.89
N LEU A 825 -26.26 -4.29 -19.22
CA LEU A 825 -27.25 -4.38 -20.28
C LEU A 825 -26.59 -4.61 -21.65
N ALA A 826 -25.52 -3.87 -21.97
CA ALA A 826 -24.77 -4.05 -23.21
C ALA A 826 -24.18 -5.47 -23.33
N ALA A 827 -23.59 -6.00 -22.27
CA ALA A 827 -23.05 -7.37 -22.25
C ALA A 827 -24.14 -8.44 -22.39
N THR A 828 -25.31 -8.22 -21.77
CA THR A 828 -26.47 -9.11 -21.89
C THR A 828 -26.98 -9.15 -23.33
N ILE A 829 -27.20 -7.99 -23.95
CA ILE A 829 -27.66 -7.89 -25.35
C ILE A 829 -26.63 -8.50 -26.30
N ALA A 830 -25.33 -8.29 -26.05
CA ALA A 830 -24.27 -8.91 -26.85
C ALA A 830 -24.34 -10.44 -26.79
N LEU A 831 -24.52 -11.03 -25.60
CA LEU A 831 -24.66 -12.48 -25.43
C LEU A 831 -25.94 -13.04 -26.07
N ASP A 832 -27.07 -12.33 -25.93
CA ASP A 832 -28.35 -12.74 -26.53
C ASP A 832 -28.23 -12.76 -28.06
N SER A 833 -27.56 -11.76 -28.65
CA SER A 833 -27.32 -11.70 -30.09
C SER A 833 -26.45 -12.85 -30.62
N LEU A 834 -25.54 -13.37 -29.81
CA LEU A 834 -24.65 -14.49 -30.16
C LEU A 834 -25.33 -15.86 -30.06
N THR A 835 -26.37 -15.96 -29.23
CA THR A 835 -27.09 -17.22 -28.97
C THR A 835 -28.36 -17.38 -29.82
N GLY A 836 -28.63 -16.44 -30.73
CA GLY A 836 -29.83 -16.45 -31.57
C GLY A 836 -31.11 -16.02 -30.85
N GLY A 837 -30.98 -15.38 -29.68
CA GLY A 837 -32.08 -14.71 -29.01
C GLY A 837 -32.52 -13.47 -29.79
N ASP A 838 -33.79 -13.08 -29.66
CA ASP A 838 -34.31 -11.86 -30.28
C ASP A 838 -33.60 -10.64 -29.67
N PRO A 839 -32.79 -9.88 -30.45
CA PRO A 839 -32.07 -8.73 -29.92
C PRO A 839 -33.00 -7.57 -29.53
N GLU A 840 -34.24 -7.53 -30.05
CA GLU A 840 -35.27 -6.58 -29.60
C GLU A 840 -35.85 -6.97 -28.22
N ALA A 841 -35.70 -8.23 -27.78
CA ALA A 841 -36.08 -8.67 -26.44
C ALA A 841 -35.15 -8.13 -25.33
N GLY A 842 -33.98 -7.59 -25.68
CA GLY A 842 -33.04 -6.97 -24.73
C GLY A 842 -33.63 -5.79 -23.96
N ALA A 843 -34.51 -5.00 -24.58
CA ALA A 843 -35.27 -3.93 -23.92
C ALA A 843 -36.35 -4.47 -22.95
N ALA A 844 -36.78 -5.72 -23.13
CA ALA A 844 -37.70 -6.45 -22.26
C ALA A 844 -36.99 -7.39 -21.26
N SER A 845 -35.65 -7.43 -21.26
CA SER A 845 -34.84 -8.21 -20.33
C SER A 845 -34.99 -7.71 -18.89
N GLY A 846 -34.93 -8.62 -17.90
CA GLY A 846 -34.85 -8.27 -16.48
C GLY A 846 -33.67 -7.33 -16.16
N ALA A 847 -32.66 -7.25 -17.02
CA ALA A 847 -31.57 -6.28 -16.91
C ALA A 847 -32.04 -4.82 -17.11
N ALA A 848 -32.97 -4.56 -18.03
CA ALA A 848 -33.47 -3.22 -18.34
C ALA A 848 -34.57 -2.74 -17.36
N ALA A 849 -35.25 -3.68 -16.67
CA ALA A 849 -36.46 -3.39 -15.86
C ALA A 849 -36.26 -2.34 -14.75
N ALA A 850 -35.05 -2.18 -14.22
CA ALA A 850 -34.72 -1.20 -13.17
C ALA A 850 -33.96 0.04 -13.69
N MET A 851 -33.76 0.17 -15.00
CA MET A 851 -32.97 1.24 -15.61
C MET A 851 -33.84 2.41 -16.07
N THR A 852 -33.27 3.62 -16.09
CA THR A 852 -33.93 4.79 -16.67
C THR A 852 -33.93 4.69 -18.21
N PRO A 853 -34.87 5.35 -18.93
CA PRO A 853 -34.82 5.41 -20.39
C PRO A 853 -33.51 5.95 -20.94
N GLN A 854 -32.90 6.91 -20.23
CA GLN A 854 -31.60 7.49 -20.57
C GLN A 854 -30.46 6.47 -20.43
N ALA A 855 -30.51 5.61 -19.41
CA ALA A 855 -29.53 4.55 -19.21
C ALA A 855 -29.65 3.45 -20.28
N ILE A 856 -30.88 3.10 -20.69
CA ILE A 856 -31.13 2.18 -21.81
C ILE A 856 -30.57 2.78 -23.10
N GLU A 857 -30.84 4.06 -23.36
CA GLU A 857 -30.31 4.77 -24.53
C GLU A 857 -28.77 4.85 -24.51
N ALA A 858 -28.16 5.04 -23.35
CA ALA A 858 -26.70 5.01 -23.21
C ALA A 858 -26.12 3.62 -23.50
N ALA A 859 -26.79 2.55 -23.07
CA ALA A 859 -26.40 1.16 -23.39
C ALA A 859 -26.53 0.88 -24.90
N ASN A 860 -27.62 1.34 -25.53
CA ASN A 860 -27.81 1.23 -26.98
C ASN A 860 -26.73 1.99 -27.76
N ARG A 861 -26.36 3.20 -27.31
CA ARG A 861 -25.24 3.95 -27.89
C ARG A 861 -23.91 3.22 -27.73
N LEU A 862 -23.62 2.69 -26.54
CA LEU A 862 -22.43 1.86 -26.31
C LEU A 862 -22.38 0.64 -27.25
N LEU A 863 -23.50 -0.08 -27.41
CA LEU A 863 -23.61 -1.19 -28.35
C LEU A 863 -23.39 -0.75 -29.80
N THR A 864 -23.93 0.42 -30.17
CA THR A 864 -23.78 1.00 -31.52
C THR A 864 -22.32 1.35 -31.80
N ASP A 865 -21.66 2.07 -30.89
CA ASP A 865 -20.24 2.45 -31.02
C ASP A 865 -19.34 1.21 -31.15
N LEU A 866 -19.67 0.15 -30.41
CA LEU A 866 -18.94 -1.12 -30.43
C LEU A 866 -19.33 -2.02 -31.61
N GLY A 867 -20.33 -1.63 -32.41
CA GLY A 867 -20.85 -2.43 -33.52
C GLY A 867 -21.60 -3.69 -33.09
N LEU A 868 -22.03 -3.81 -31.83
CA LEU A 868 -22.72 -4.97 -31.26
C LEU A 868 -24.24 -4.99 -31.53
N THR A 869 -24.78 -4.03 -32.27
CA THR A 869 -26.19 -4.00 -32.67
C THR A 869 -26.53 -5.13 -33.66
N ALA A 870 -27.80 -5.55 -33.66
CA ALA A 870 -28.30 -6.60 -34.54
C ALA A 870 -28.59 -6.14 -35.98
N VAL A 871 -28.88 -4.84 -36.17
CA VAL A 871 -29.12 -4.26 -37.50
C VAL A 871 -27.88 -3.46 -37.90
N ARG A 872 -27.19 -3.92 -38.94
CA ARG A 872 -26.07 -3.21 -39.58
C ARG A 872 -26.43 -2.90 -41.03
N PRO A 873 -27.21 -1.84 -41.28
CA PRO A 873 -27.81 -1.58 -42.59
C PRO A 873 -26.80 -1.03 -43.59
N PHE A 874 -25.53 -0.84 -43.21
CA PHE A 874 -24.49 -0.28 -44.05
C PHE A 874 -23.27 -1.20 -44.12
N ARG A 875 -22.60 -1.21 -45.26
CA ARG A 875 -21.33 -1.88 -45.52
C ARG A 875 -20.30 -0.86 -45.97
N VAL A 876 -19.14 -0.89 -45.33
CA VAL A 876 -17.94 -0.14 -45.67
C VAL A 876 -16.91 -1.10 -46.24
N ILE A 877 -16.37 -0.75 -47.40
CA ILE A 877 -15.37 -1.54 -48.13
C ILE A 877 -14.10 -0.68 -48.19
N ASP A 878 -13.01 -1.19 -47.62
CA ASP A 878 -11.73 -0.47 -47.59
C ASP A 878 -10.88 -0.71 -48.85
N ALA A 879 -9.71 -0.10 -48.94
CA ALA A 879 -8.78 -0.23 -50.06
C ALA A 879 -8.32 -1.68 -50.34
N THR A 880 -8.39 -2.56 -49.35
CA THR A 880 -8.02 -3.99 -49.46
C THR A 880 -9.19 -4.87 -49.88
N GLY A 881 -10.41 -4.31 -49.93
CA GLY A 881 -11.65 -5.03 -50.15
C GLY A 881 -12.22 -5.69 -48.89
N ALA A 882 -11.68 -5.39 -47.71
CA ALA A 882 -12.25 -5.86 -46.46
C ALA A 882 -13.60 -5.17 -46.22
N VAL A 883 -14.62 -5.97 -45.89
CA VAL A 883 -16.00 -5.50 -45.70
C VAL A 883 -16.28 -5.35 -44.20
N SER A 884 -16.59 -4.14 -43.77
CA SER A 884 -17.07 -3.81 -42.42
C SER A 884 -18.54 -3.47 -42.46
N GLU A 885 -19.35 -4.07 -41.59
CA GLU A 885 -20.76 -3.73 -41.47
C GLU A 885 -20.95 -2.69 -40.35
N LEU A 886 -21.74 -1.65 -40.62
CA LEU A 886 -21.90 -0.50 -39.74
C LEU A 886 -23.38 -0.22 -39.44
N ALA A 887 -23.62 0.34 -38.25
CA ALA A 887 -24.94 0.79 -37.81
C ALA A 887 -25.32 2.17 -38.40
N ASP A 888 -24.33 3.04 -38.63
CA ASP A 888 -24.51 4.40 -39.18
C ASP A 888 -23.51 4.64 -40.33
N ALA A 889 -23.92 5.47 -41.30
CA ALA A 889 -23.15 5.87 -42.46
C ALA A 889 -22.89 7.39 -42.50
N ASP A 890 -22.88 8.08 -41.36
CA ASP A 890 -22.59 9.52 -41.28
C ASP A 890 -21.20 9.87 -41.91
N PRO A 891 -21.12 10.86 -42.83
CA PRO A 891 -19.88 11.23 -43.49
C PRO A 891 -18.78 11.74 -42.55
N GLU A 892 -19.16 12.41 -41.46
CA GLU A 892 -18.22 12.91 -40.46
C GLU A 892 -17.65 11.77 -39.61
N VAL A 893 -18.50 10.82 -39.22
CA VAL A 893 -18.11 9.60 -38.50
C VAL A 893 -17.11 8.80 -39.34
N LEU A 894 -17.39 8.61 -40.63
CA LEU A 894 -16.52 7.88 -41.56
C LEU A 894 -15.31 8.70 -42.05
N ARG A 895 -15.24 9.97 -41.65
CA ARG A 895 -14.24 10.97 -42.06
C ARG A 895 -14.08 11.05 -43.58
N LEU A 896 -15.17 10.93 -44.33
CA LEU A 896 -15.14 10.99 -45.80
C LEU A 896 -14.41 12.24 -46.32
N PRO A 897 -14.56 13.44 -45.71
CA PRO A 897 -13.80 14.61 -46.13
C PRO A 897 -12.29 14.49 -45.89
N ALA A 898 -11.86 13.78 -44.85
CA ALA A 898 -10.43 13.67 -44.51
C ALA A 898 -9.68 12.65 -45.37
N ARG A 899 -10.38 11.81 -46.14
CA ARG A 899 -9.79 10.76 -46.96
C ARG A 899 -9.33 11.30 -48.32
N THR A 900 -8.29 10.67 -48.87
CA THR A 900 -7.75 10.99 -50.20
C THR A 900 -8.80 10.77 -51.29
N LEU A 901 -9.58 9.68 -51.15
CA LEU A 901 -10.73 9.34 -51.97
C LEU A 901 -11.73 8.57 -51.12
N ALA A 902 -13.01 8.95 -51.16
CA ALA A 902 -14.09 8.14 -50.61
C ALA A 902 -15.32 8.19 -51.51
N VAL A 903 -16.09 7.09 -51.55
CA VAL A 903 -17.34 6.99 -52.31
C VAL A 903 -18.47 6.71 -51.32
N ASP A 904 -19.37 7.67 -51.15
CA ASP A 904 -20.59 7.49 -50.36
C ASP A 904 -21.68 6.95 -51.27
N GLY A 905 -21.88 5.63 -51.27
CA GLY A 905 -22.95 4.97 -52.00
C GLY A 905 -24.33 5.10 -51.34
N VAL A 906 -24.41 5.60 -50.11
CA VAL A 906 -25.68 5.89 -49.42
C VAL A 906 -26.23 7.25 -49.85
N ARG A 907 -25.37 8.27 -49.88
CA ARG A 907 -25.71 9.64 -50.34
C ARG A 907 -25.42 9.87 -51.82
N GLU A 908 -24.81 8.89 -52.48
CA GLU A 908 -24.42 8.90 -53.88
C GLU A 908 -23.48 10.07 -54.21
N SER A 909 -22.40 10.25 -53.45
CA SER A 909 -21.40 11.31 -53.66
C SER A 909 -19.96 10.79 -53.63
N ILE A 910 -19.06 11.56 -54.25
CA ILE A 910 -17.60 11.30 -54.24
C ILE A 910 -16.92 12.39 -53.42
N TRP A 911 -16.09 11.99 -52.47
CA TRP A 911 -15.26 12.87 -51.67
C TRP A 911 -13.80 12.73 -52.08
N ARG A 912 -13.10 13.88 -52.17
CA ARG A 912 -11.70 13.92 -52.55
C ARG A 912 -10.97 15.06 -51.85
N ARG A 913 -9.93 14.73 -51.06
CA ARG A 913 -9.04 15.71 -50.40
C ARG A 913 -9.80 16.85 -49.70
N GLY A 914 -10.87 16.54 -48.97
CA GLY A 914 -11.67 17.54 -48.27
C GLY A 914 -12.91 18.05 -49.00
N THR A 915 -13.04 17.78 -50.31
CA THR A 915 -14.09 18.38 -51.14
C THR A 915 -15.04 17.33 -51.68
N GLU A 916 -16.35 17.58 -51.57
CA GLU A 916 -17.35 16.80 -52.31
C GLU A 916 -17.20 17.13 -53.80
N LEU A 917 -16.67 16.20 -54.57
CA LEU A 917 -16.23 16.41 -55.95
C LEU A 917 -17.39 16.29 -56.94
N ALA A 918 -18.32 15.36 -56.69
CA ALA A 918 -19.46 15.15 -57.58
C ALA A 918 -20.66 14.46 -56.90
N ASP A 919 -21.86 14.95 -57.23
CA ASP A 919 -23.15 14.28 -56.97
C ASP A 919 -23.45 13.25 -58.08
N LEU A 920 -23.64 11.99 -57.69
CA LEU A 920 -23.91 10.86 -58.59
C LEU A 920 -25.40 10.60 -58.82
N ARG A 921 -26.31 11.28 -58.09
CA ARG A 921 -27.78 11.08 -58.20
C ARG A 921 -28.31 11.21 -59.62
N ARG A 922 -27.76 12.15 -60.39
CA ARG A 922 -28.16 12.42 -61.79
C ARG A 922 -27.35 11.64 -62.83
N ARG A 923 -26.42 10.77 -62.41
CA ARG A 923 -25.42 10.10 -63.28
C ARG A 923 -25.52 8.58 -63.18
N SER A 924 -26.71 8.03 -63.42
CA SER A 924 -27.06 6.61 -63.16
C SER A 924 -26.08 5.58 -63.72
N LEU A 925 -25.58 5.77 -64.95
CA LEU A 925 -24.65 4.84 -65.58
C LEU A 925 -23.23 4.91 -64.98
N LEU A 926 -22.71 6.12 -64.78
CA LEU A 926 -21.39 6.32 -64.17
C LEU A 926 -21.39 5.86 -62.70
N LYS A 927 -22.51 6.08 -62.00
CA LYS A 927 -22.74 5.57 -60.65
C LYS A 927 -22.61 4.05 -60.57
N LYS A 928 -23.38 3.32 -61.38
CA LYS A 928 -23.35 1.84 -61.40
C LYS A 928 -21.94 1.30 -61.66
N LEU A 929 -21.24 1.91 -62.60
CA LEU A 929 -19.93 1.47 -63.04
C LEU A 929 -18.83 1.81 -62.00
N LEU A 930 -18.93 2.96 -61.32
CA LEU A 930 -18.06 3.29 -60.19
C LEU A 930 -18.34 2.40 -58.98
N PHE A 931 -19.60 2.12 -58.63
CA PHE A 931 -19.94 1.26 -57.49
C PHE A 931 -19.50 -0.18 -57.72
N LEU A 932 -19.56 -0.68 -58.97
CA LEU A 932 -19.00 -1.99 -59.33
C LEU A 932 -17.51 -2.10 -58.95
N PHE A 933 -16.73 -1.08 -59.33
CA PHE A 933 -15.30 -1.01 -59.02
C PHE A 933 -15.02 -0.80 -57.53
N ALA A 934 -15.75 0.13 -56.90
CA ALA A 934 -15.61 0.47 -55.49
C ALA A 934 -16.01 -0.67 -54.56
N ALA A 935 -16.92 -1.56 -54.98
CA ALA A 935 -17.34 -2.74 -54.22
C ALA A 935 -16.32 -3.89 -54.22
N ALA A 936 -15.34 -3.87 -55.11
CA ALA A 936 -14.27 -4.87 -55.15
C ALA A 936 -12.92 -4.24 -55.54
N PRO A 937 -12.31 -3.43 -54.64
CA PRO A 937 -10.98 -2.87 -54.86
C PRO A 937 -9.94 -3.96 -55.15
N GLY A 938 -9.02 -3.69 -56.07
CA GLY A 938 -8.00 -4.63 -56.53
C GLY A 938 -8.51 -5.75 -57.45
N ARG A 939 -9.83 -5.95 -57.64
CA ARG A 939 -10.36 -6.93 -58.59
C ARG A 939 -10.28 -6.40 -60.03
N THR A 940 -9.75 -7.22 -60.93
CA THR A 940 -9.86 -6.98 -62.38
C THR A 940 -11.24 -7.45 -62.86
N PHE A 941 -11.97 -6.57 -63.54
CA PHE A 941 -13.22 -6.90 -64.23
C PHE A 941 -13.00 -6.93 -65.74
N SER A 942 -13.40 -8.03 -66.38
CA SER A 942 -13.36 -8.12 -67.84
C SER A 942 -14.39 -7.19 -68.49
N LYS A 943 -14.23 -6.91 -69.79
CA LYS A 943 -15.23 -6.10 -70.51
C LYS A 943 -16.60 -6.77 -70.48
N GLU A 944 -16.61 -8.09 -70.60
CA GLU A 944 -17.78 -8.95 -70.47
C GLU A 944 -18.44 -8.77 -69.10
N ASP A 945 -17.67 -8.86 -68.00
CA ASP A 945 -18.18 -8.69 -66.64
C ASP A 945 -18.82 -7.31 -66.44
N ILE A 946 -18.15 -6.24 -66.89
CA ILE A 946 -18.65 -4.87 -66.72
C ILE A 946 -19.94 -4.67 -67.52
N VAL A 947 -20.00 -5.17 -68.77
CA VAL A 947 -21.22 -5.04 -69.58
C VAL A 947 -22.37 -5.79 -68.95
N GLN A 948 -22.14 -7.02 -68.51
CA GLN A 948 -23.15 -7.84 -67.87
C GLN A 948 -23.63 -7.20 -66.56
N SER A 949 -22.73 -6.72 -65.70
CA SER A 949 -23.11 -6.13 -64.41
C SER A 949 -23.77 -4.75 -64.51
N VAL A 950 -23.35 -3.90 -65.45
CA VAL A 950 -23.82 -2.51 -65.52
C VAL A 950 -25.03 -2.34 -66.46
N TRP A 951 -25.01 -3.00 -67.62
CA TRP A 951 -26.05 -2.89 -68.65
C TRP A 951 -26.99 -4.09 -68.71
N ASN A 952 -26.67 -5.21 -68.05
CA ASN A 952 -27.48 -6.45 -68.04
C ASN A 952 -27.78 -7.00 -69.46
N VAL A 953 -26.77 -6.97 -70.33
CA VAL A 953 -26.83 -7.50 -71.71
C VAL A 953 -25.57 -8.28 -72.04
N ALA A 954 -25.67 -9.22 -72.99
CA ALA A 954 -24.51 -9.94 -73.50
C ALA A 954 -23.51 -8.99 -74.18
N TYR A 955 -22.23 -9.16 -73.89
CA TYR A 955 -21.17 -8.33 -74.46
C TYR A 955 -21.06 -8.51 -75.98
N HIS A 956 -20.78 -7.41 -76.67
CA HIS A 956 -20.58 -7.37 -78.12
C HIS A 956 -19.54 -6.27 -78.43
N PRO A 957 -18.34 -6.62 -78.92
CA PRO A 957 -17.23 -5.67 -79.07
C PRO A 957 -17.59 -4.41 -79.88
N LEU A 958 -18.27 -4.57 -81.02
CA LEU A 958 -18.65 -3.45 -81.89
C LEU A 958 -19.69 -2.49 -81.28
N ARG A 959 -20.44 -2.92 -80.25
CA ARG A 959 -21.49 -2.11 -79.63
C ARG A 959 -21.02 -1.49 -78.32
N HIS A 960 -20.22 -2.22 -77.55
CA HIS A 960 -19.97 -1.87 -76.17
C HIS A 960 -18.57 -1.30 -75.91
N ASP A 961 -17.56 -1.55 -76.75
CA ASP A 961 -16.20 -1.06 -76.50
C ASP A 961 -16.10 0.47 -76.48
N ALA A 962 -16.72 1.13 -77.46
CA ALA A 962 -16.74 2.60 -77.52
C ALA A 962 -17.48 3.20 -76.31
N ALA A 963 -18.58 2.56 -75.88
CA ALA A 963 -19.37 2.99 -74.74
C ALA A 963 -18.63 2.78 -73.41
N LEU A 964 -17.97 1.63 -73.23
CA LEU A 964 -17.12 1.31 -72.09
C LEU A 964 -15.98 2.32 -71.99
N PHE A 965 -15.20 2.49 -73.06
CA PHE A 965 -14.07 3.42 -73.09
C PHE A 965 -14.51 4.84 -72.72
N THR A 966 -15.62 5.32 -73.31
CA THR A 966 -16.15 6.65 -73.03
C THR A 966 -16.58 6.82 -71.57
N ASN A 967 -17.26 5.81 -70.98
CA ASN A 967 -17.70 5.88 -69.59
C ASN A 967 -16.54 5.74 -68.60
N ILE A 968 -15.56 4.87 -68.87
CA ILE A 968 -14.33 4.78 -68.08
C ILE A 968 -13.59 6.12 -68.10
N MET A 969 -13.42 6.74 -69.26
CA MET A 969 -12.79 8.06 -69.35
C MET A 969 -13.56 9.14 -68.58
N ARG A 970 -14.89 9.09 -68.56
CA ARG A 970 -15.73 10.00 -67.77
C ARG A 970 -15.56 9.77 -66.27
N ILE A 971 -15.46 8.52 -65.80
CA ILE A 971 -15.19 8.22 -64.39
C ILE A 971 -13.78 8.64 -64.00
N ARG A 972 -12.77 8.37 -64.83
CA ARG A 972 -11.40 8.83 -64.56
C ARG A 972 -11.34 10.35 -64.39
N ARG A 973 -12.04 11.11 -65.25
CA ARG A 973 -12.17 12.57 -65.09
C ARG A 973 -12.91 12.98 -63.81
N LEU A 974 -13.90 12.19 -63.38
CA LEU A 974 -14.58 12.40 -62.09
C LEU A 974 -13.69 12.10 -60.90
N LEU A 975 -12.78 11.13 -61.02
CA LEU A 975 -11.84 10.83 -59.94
C LEU A 975 -10.72 11.87 -59.87
N GLY A 976 -10.45 12.61 -60.96
CA GLY A 976 -9.52 13.75 -61.08
C GLY A 976 -8.24 13.39 -61.84
N GLU A 977 -7.14 14.14 -61.65
CA GLU A 977 -5.94 14.09 -62.52
C GLU A 977 -5.26 12.71 -62.59
N ASP A 978 -5.26 11.97 -61.50
CA ASP A 978 -4.76 10.61 -61.30
C ASP A 978 -5.83 9.52 -61.50
N GLY A 979 -7.00 9.86 -62.06
CA GLY A 979 -8.08 8.89 -62.28
C GLY A 979 -7.66 7.69 -63.13
N ALA A 980 -6.67 7.86 -64.02
CA ALA A 980 -6.08 6.78 -64.81
C ALA A 980 -5.22 5.80 -63.98
N GLU A 981 -4.66 6.26 -62.87
CA GLU A 981 -3.91 5.43 -61.92
C GLU A 981 -4.84 4.71 -60.95
N ILE A 982 -6.01 5.29 -60.66
CA ILE A 982 -7.06 4.73 -59.80
C ILE A 982 -7.88 3.66 -60.53
N ILE A 983 -8.30 3.90 -61.79
CA ILE A 983 -8.88 2.85 -62.63
C ILE A 983 -7.86 2.51 -63.70
N ARG A 984 -7.13 1.41 -63.56
CA ARG A 984 -6.07 0.98 -64.49
C ARG A 984 -6.62 0.10 -65.60
N VAL A 985 -6.01 0.20 -66.78
CA VAL A 985 -6.21 -0.79 -67.85
C VAL A 985 -5.28 -1.97 -67.56
N THR A 986 -5.80 -3.17 -67.71
CA THR A 986 -5.08 -4.45 -67.64
C THR A 986 -5.27 -5.21 -68.95
N GLU A 987 -4.51 -6.29 -69.18
CA GLU A 987 -4.66 -7.10 -70.40
C GLU A 987 -6.08 -7.67 -70.54
N ASP A 988 -6.70 -8.03 -69.41
CA ASP A 988 -8.01 -8.68 -69.38
C ASP A 988 -9.18 -7.73 -69.11
N GLY A 989 -8.96 -6.42 -68.93
CA GLY A 989 -10.03 -5.46 -68.62
C GLY A 989 -9.60 -4.26 -67.78
N TYR A 990 -10.39 -3.92 -66.75
CA TYR A 990 -10.16 -2.75 -65.90
C TYR A 990 -10.08 -3.14 -64.42
N ARG A 991 -9.16 -2.51 -63.68
CA ARG A 991 -8.97 -2.72 -62.24
C ARG A 991 -9.02 -1.41 -61.48
N PHE A 992 -9.59 -1.43 -60.29
CA PHE A 992 -9.65 -0.28 -59.38
C PHE A 992 -8.59 -0.40 -58.29
N ASP A 993 -7.56 0.45 -58.35
CA ASP A 993 -6.44 0.53 -57.41
C ASP A 993 -6.54 1.86 -56.63
N PRO A 994 -7.39 1.96 -55.60
CA PRO A 994 -7.58 3.21 -54.87
C PRO A 994 -6.44 3.50 -53.87
N PRO A 995 -6.36 4.73 -53.33
CA PRO A 995 -5.43 5.07 -52.24
C PRO A 995 -5.63 4.18 -50.99
N ALA A 996 -4.59 4.04 -50.17
CA ALA A 996 -4.62 3.16 -48.99
C ALA A 996 -5.69 3.53 -47.94
N ASP A 997 -6.10 4.80 -47.87
CA ASP A 997 -7.14 5.31 -46.95
C ASP A 997 -8.54 5.32 -47.58
N PHE A 998 -8.74 4.64 -48.72
CA PHE A 998 -10.02 4.59 -49.42
C PHE A 998 -11.12 3.88 -48.63
N VAL A 999 -12.34 4.42 -48.73
CA VAL A 999 -13.57 3.78 -48.24
C VAL A 999 -14.71 3.94 -49.25
N PHE A 1000 -15.44 2.85 -49.48
CA PHE A 1000 -16.73 2.83 -50.15
C PHE A 1000 -17.83 2.42 -49.18
N VAL A 1001 -18.85 3.26 -49.03
CA VAL A 1001 -20.01 3.02 -48.14
C VAL A 1001 -21.21 2.63 -48.99
N GLN A 1002 -21.95 1.59 -48.64
CA GLN A 1002 -23.21 1.23 -49.30
C GLN A 1002 -24.21 0.68 -48.30
N ARG A 1003 -25.49 0.59 -48.68
CA ARG A 1003 -26.46 -0.16 -47.87
C ARG A 1003 -26.19 -1.66 -47.98
N ALA A 1004 -26.26 -2.36 -46.84
CA ALA A 1004 -26.34 -3.81 -46.81
C ALA A 1004 -27.66 -4.21 -47.50
N GLY A 1005 -27.55 -5.04 -48.54
CA GLY A 1005 -28.66 -5.46 -49.40
C GLY A 1005 -29.46 -6.62 -48.83
#